data_AF-A0A098C1P3-F1
#
_entry.id   AF-A0A098C1P3-F1
#
_cell.length_a   1.000
_cell.length_b   1.000
_cell.length_c   1.000
_cell.angle_alpha   90.00
_cell.angle_beta   90.00
_cell.angle_gamma   90.00
#
_symmetry.space_group_name_H-M   'P 1'
#
loop_
_entity.id
_entity.type
_entity.pdbx_description
1 polymer ?
#
loop_
_entity_poly.entity_id
_entity_poly.type
_entity_poly.pdbx_seq_one_letter_code
_entity_poly.pdbx_strand_id
1 'polypeptide(L)'
;MKNSIIVFLLLSLSVLCAQGQIKWYNPMEAEYPVIQNRGWSDEIKNSYQRLPDRAEDFVRKSVWDLSENSAGLAIHFITNADKIEVRYGVSGAFAMNHMPATGKSGVDLYAIDSEGNSRFITDRYSFGDTIKFSYNDILEEEKFKHGYEYRLFLPLYNSIEWLEIGVPESAEFAFIPQLNEKPIVVYGTSIAQGGCASRPAMGWTNILSRKLDFPVVNLAFSGNGPLEKEMVDLISELDASLIIYDCLPNMTNLTAEEVKKRTTYGILAIREKSDVPILITEHIGYLNDRMIKGRKEVVDMLNRASREVFDSLRHSGISNIYYLYKDSINIPEDGTVDYIHPNDLGMQCYADAYEKIVRKILNMPKGDIKTTQAVSQRREPYIYEWKERHRQKLDKIKNSPPKKVIIGNSIIHYWSDEKGRESGPESWKEYMEPEGFFNLGCGWDRIENVLWRVYHGELDGFNAEEVVLMIGINNIGLNSDEEIVEGLEFLLRQIELRQNDAVIKVAGLLPMRSQEERIKRLNEKVSVMAKINGWHFINPGVNLLRNDKIDESLFRDGLHPNEKGYKLIAPLITSDVGKSVISGFKAPENKHEKSTRLMSYNIRNARGLDDITDYDRIANVIKSVRPDIIGIQELDSVTGRSEGVDVLNVLSRKTLMYATYAASIDYDGGKYGIGVLSKEKPISVIKVPLPCKSEPRMMLIVEMDDYYFGNTHFSLHSEDRLKSVEIIKKEVEKLNPDKPFFLVGDINATPEMGEVKELLKLFTTLISPADYTFPAGSPHSTIDYIFGYNANDDWRVMETNGVIAEKVASDHRPIFADVLIK
;
A
#
# COMPACT_ATOMS: atom_id res chain seq x y z
N MET A 1 -24.26 -51.02 -72.83
CA MET A 1 -24.43 -50.67 -71.40
C MET A 1 -23.15 -51.01 -70.65
N LYS A 2 -22.74 -50.16 -69.70
CA LYS A 2 -21.56 -50.25 -68.80
C LYS A 2 -20.30 -49.50 -69.24
N ASN A 3 -20.42 -48.18 -69.32
CA ASN A 3 -19.40 -47.24 -68.84
C ASN A 3 -20.03 -46.52 -67.63
N SER A 4 -19.40 -46.58 -66.45
CA SER A 4 -19.57 -45.68 -65.27
C SER A 4 -19.47 -46.42 -63.92
N ILE A 5 -18.37 -47.13 -63.60
CA ILE A 5 -18.05 -47.51 -62.20
C ILE A 5 -16.52 -47.65 -62.01
N ILE A 6 -15.69 -46.65 -62.38
CA ILE A 6 -14.28 -46.56 -61.90
C ILE A 6 -13.86 -45.09 -61.83
N VAL A 7 -14.53 -44.27 -61.01
CA VAL A 7 -14.04 -42.93 -60.57
C VAL A 7 -14.39 -42.65 -59.10
N PHE A 8 -15.20 -43.49 -58.43
CA PHE A 8 -15.73 -43.22 -57.09
C PHE A 8 -14.97 -43.91 -55.94
N LEU A 9 -13.66 -44.11 -56.07
CA LEU A 9 -12.85 -44.81 -55.04
C LEU A 9 -11.45 -44.20 -54.79
N LEU A 10 -11.28 -42.92 -55.09
CA LEU A 10 -10.03 -42.17 -54.85
C LEU A 10 -10.26 -40.73 -54.32
N LEU A 11 -11.41 -40.47 -53.68
CA LEU A 11 -11.77 -39.13 -53.17
C LEU A 11 -12.51 -39.19 -51.83
N SER A 12 -12.20 -40.19 -50.99
CA SER A 12 -12.82 -40.35 -49.67
C SER A 12 -11.86 -40.92 -48.63
N LEU A 13 -10.60 -40.46 -48.61
CA LEU A 13 -9.61 -40.80 -47.57
C LEU A 13 -8.46 -39.77 -47.61
N SER A 14 -8.73 -38.56 -47.14
CA SER A 14 -7.72 -37.60 -46.65
C SER A 14 -8.40 -36.34 -46.10
N VAL A 15 -9.33 -36.53 -45.17
CA VAL A 15 -9.43 -35.59 -44.04
C VAL A 15 -8.91 -36.37 -42.84
N LEU A 16 -7.61 -36.64 -42.87
CA LEU A 16 -6.87 -36.71 -41.61
C LEU A 16 -6.98 -35.29 -41.07
N CYS A 17 -7.85 -35.08 -40.08
CA CYS A 17 -7.66 -33.95 -39.18
C CYS A 17 -6.21 -34.03 -38.74
N ALA A 18 -5.37 -33.11 -39.22
CA ALA A 18 -4.08 -32.87 -38.63
C ALA A 18 -4.37 -32.49 -37.17
N GLN A 19 -4.30 -33.46 -36.26
CA GLN A 19 -4.03 -33.13 -34.87
C GLN A 19 -2.67 -32.44 -34.92
N GLY A 20 -2.66 -31.11 -34.77
CA GLY A 20 -1.44 -30.32 -34.82
C GLY A 20 -0.40 -30.96 -33.91
N GLN A 21 0.82 -31.12 -34.43
CA GLN A 21 1.94 -31.63 -33.65
C GLN A 21 2.11 -30.75 -32.39
N ILE A 22 2.24 -31.36 -31.21
CA ILE A 22 2.46 -30.61 -29.97
C ILE A 22 3.95 -30.27 -29.88
N LYS A 23 4.26 -29.00 -29.64
CA LYS A 23 5.60 -28.52 -29.30
C LYS A 23 5.71 -28.41 -27.78
N TRP A 24 6.75 -29.01 -27.22
CA TRP A 24 7.01 -29.06 -25.78
C TRP A 24 8.08 -28.05 -25.38
N TYR A 25 7.87 -27.36 -24.28
CA TYR A 25 8.76 -26.35 -23.72
C TYR A 25 9.14 -26.76 -22.30
N ASN A 26 10.45 -26.92 -22.06
CA ASN A 26 11.02 -27.21 -20.76
C ASN A 26 11.45 -25.91 -20.08
N PRO A 27 10.89 -25.56 -18.91
CA PRO A 27 11.29 -24.35 -18.16
C PRO A 27 12.77 -24.34 -17.76
N MET A 28 13.40 -25.50 -17.61
CA MET A 28 14.82 -25.62 -17.27
C MET A 28 15.76 -25.36 -18.48
N GLU A 29 15.20 -25.29 -19.70
CA GLU A 29 15.94 -24.97 -20.93
C GLU A 29 15.74 -23.51 -21.36
N ALA A 30 15.04 -22.70 -20.57
CA ALA A 30 14.83 -21.28 -20.87
C ALA A 30 16.16 -20.49 -20.78
N GLU A 31 16.32 -19.49 -21.65
CA GLU A 31 17.53 -18.66 -21.71
C GLU A 31 17.73 -17.73 -20.49
N TYR A 32 16.68 -17.57 -19.68
CA TYR A 32 16.63 -16.73 -18.49
C TYR A 32 15.84 -17.42 -17.36
N PRO A 33 15.98 -17.00 -16.09
CA PRO A 33 15.19 -17.56 -14.99
C PRO A 33 13.69 -17.36 -15.20
N VAL A 34 12.91 -18.44 -15.15
CA VAL A 34 11.44 -18.43 -15.37
C VAL A 34 10.63 -18.96 -14.18
N ILE A 35 11.31 -19.50 -13.17
CA ILE A 35 10.67 -19.95 -11.93
C ILE A 35 10.41 -18.74 -11.04
N GLN A 36 9.13 -18.46 -10.82
CA GLN A 36 8.65 -17.37 -9.99
C GLN A 36 8.71 -17.75 -8.50
N ASN A 37 8.64 -16.74 -7.62
CA ASN A 37 8.56 -16.93 -6.17
C ASN A 37 9.75 -17.69 -5.55
N ARG A 38 10.96 -17.48 -6.09
CA ARG A 38 12.19 -18.16 -5.68
C ARG A 38 13.26 -17.15 -5.24
N GLY A 39 13.93 -17.43 -4.11
CA GLY A 39 14.97 -16.55 -3.55
C GLY A 39 16.30 -16.61 -4.32
N TRP A 40 17.06 -17.68 -4.14
CA TRP A 40 18.42 -17.85 -4.68
C TRP A 40 18.47 -18.28 -6.15
N SER A 41 17.66 -17.66 -7.01
CA SER A 41 17.49 -18.08 -8.41
C SER A 41 18.79 -18.19 -9.21
N ASP A 42 19.83 -17.44 -8.86
CA ASP A 42 21.13 -17.55 -9.51
C ASP A 42 21.92 -18.82 -9.13
N GLU A 43 21.76 -19.32 -7.89
CA GLU A 43 22.43 -20.52 -7.40
C GLU A 43 21.73 -21.79 -7.90
N ILE A 44 20.39 -21.76 -8.04
CA ILE A 44 19.55 -22.95 -8.32
C ILE A 44 18.78 -22.85 -9.65
N LYS A 45 19.45 -22.39 -10.72
CA LYS A 45 18.83 -22.11 -12.02
C LYS A 45 18.06 -23.30 -12.61
N ASN A 46 18.61 -24.51 -12.47
CA ASN A 46 18.13 -25.73 -13.14
C ASN A 46 17.37 -26.69 -12.22
N SER A 47 16.74 -26.19 -11.16
CA SER A 47 15.94 -27.02 -10.27
C SER A 47 14.64 -26.35 -9.81
N TYR A 48 13.73 -27.16 -9.28
CA TYR A 48 12.46 -26.75 -8.67
C TYR A 48 12.54 -26.70 -7.14
N GLN A 49 13.75 -26.63 -6.58
CA GLN A 49 13.96 -26.55 -5.14
C GLN A 49 13.83 -25.11 -4.61
N ARG A 50 13.78 -24.98 -3.28
CA ARG A 50 13.52 -23.71 -2.59
C ARG A 50 14.71 -23.15 -1.80
N LEU A 51 15.76 -23.96 -1.57
CA LEU A 51 16.99 -23.56 -0.87
C LEU A 51 18.19 -23.63 -1.82
N PRO A 52 19.26 -22.84 -1.60
CA PRO A 52 20.46 -22.92 -2.41
C PRO A 52 21.22 -24.22 -2.13
N ASP A 53 21.98 -24.74 -3.09
CA ASP A 53 22.67 -26.04 -2.98
C ASP A 53 23.57 -26.15 -1.74
N ARG A 54 24.27 -25.06 -1.40
CA ARG A 54 25.12 -25.00 -0.20
C ARG A 54 24.38 -25.23 1.11
N ALA A 55 23.06 -25.05 1.15
CA ALA A 55 22.27 -25.25 2.36
C ALA A 55 22.28 -26.70 2.82
N GLU A 56 22.46 -27.67 1.91
CA GLU A 56 22.50 -29.11 2.22
C GLU A 56 23.52 -29.44 3.33
N ASP A 57 24.66 -28.75 3.32
CA ASP A 57 25.76 -29.01 4.24
C ASP A 57 25.48 -28.60 5.70
N PHE A 58 24.54 -27.68 5.93
CA PHE A 58 24.36 -27.07 7.25
C PHE A 58 22.91 -27.02 7.75
N VAL A 59 21.90 -27.18 6.90
CA VAL A 59 20.52 -27.36 7.37
C VAL A 59 20.27 -28.80 7.79
N ARG A 60 19.25 -29.03 8.63
CA ARG A 60 18.87 -30.40 8.99
C ARG A 60 18.42 -31.15 7.74
N LYS A 61 18.77 -32.43 7.61
CA LYS A 61 18.37 -33.27 6.47
C LYS A 61 16.87 -33.19 6.15
N SER A 62 16.01 -33.19 7.16
CA SER A 62 14.56 -33.08 6.95
C SER A 62 14.11 -31.74 6.39
N VAL A 63 14.83 -30.64 6.65
CA VAL A 63 14.60 -29.33 6.03
C VAL A 63 15.06 -29.37 4.56
N TRP A 64 16.26 -29.93 4.32
CA TRP A 64 16.79 -30.10 2.96
C TRP A 64 15.85 -30.93 2.07
N ASP A 65 15.46 -32.13 2.52
CA ASP A 65 14.53 -33.01 1.80
C ASP A 65 13.19 -32.31 1.52
N LEU A 66 12.71 -31.46 2.45
CA LEU A 66 11.49 -30.68 2.24
C LEU A 66 11.68 -29.49 1.30
N SER A 67 12.90 -28.98 1.16
CA SER A 67 13.23 -27.87 0.26
C SER A 67 13.19 -28.25 -1.21
N GLU A 68 13.33 -29.54 -1.53
CA GLU A 68 13.19 -30.06 -2.89
C GLU A 68 11.72 -30.02 -3.39
N ASN A 69 10.74 -29.88 -2.50
CA ASN A 69 9.36 -29.67 -2.89
C ASN A 69 9.16 -28.26 -3.47
N SER A 70 8.33 -28.15 -4.50
CA SER A 70 8.11 -26.90 -5.24
C SER A 70 7.04 -25.96 -4.64
N ALA A 71 6.81 -26.01 -3.33
CA ALA A 71 5.73 -25.25 -2.68
C ALA A 71 5.86 -23.75 -2.91
N GLY A 72 4.80 -23.10 -3.39
CA GLY A 72 4.78 -21.66 -3.67
C GLY A 72 5.44 -21.23 -4.98
N LEU A 73 6.18 -22.12 -5.65
CA LEU A 73 6.78 -21.85 -6.95
C LEU A 73 5.70 -21.81 -8.03
N ALA A 74 5.93 -20.99 -9.04
CA ALA A 74 5.06 -20.89 -10.21
C ALA A 74 5.85 -20.66 -11.50
N ILE A 75 5.21 -20.91 -12.62
CA ILE A 75 5.74 -20.65 -13.97
C ILE A 75 4.75 -19.76 -14.69
N HIS A 76 5.24 -18.63 -15.20
CA HIS A 76 4.43 -17.69 -15.96
C HIS A 76 4.80 -17.80 -17.45
N PHE A 77 3.80 -17.81 -18.32
CA PHE A 77 4.01 -17.88 -19.77
C PHE A 77 2.84 -17.27 -20.53
N ILE A 78 3.06 -16.96 -21.80
CA ILE A 78 2.06 -16.42 -22.72
C ILE A 78 1.85 -17.44 -23.83
N THR A 79 0.59 -17.71 -24.18
CA THR A 79 0.24 -18.50 -25.37
C THR A 79 -1.14 -18.16 -25.87
N ASN A 80 -1.37 -18.27 -27.18
CA ASN A 80 -2.69 -18.18 -27.81
C ASN A 80 -3.28 -19.56 -28.12
N ALA A 81 -2.73 -20.63 -27.55
CA ALA A 81 -3.23 -21.97 -27.76
C ALA A 81 -4.63 -22.15 -27.18
N ASP A 82 -5.51 -22.76 -27.97
CA ASP A 82 -6.80 -23.31 -27.53
C ASP A 82 -6.65 -24.60 -26.69
N LYS A 83 -5.44 -25.16 -26.69
CA LYS A 83 -5.07 -26.38 -25.97
C LYS A 83 -3.70 -26.24 -25.31
N ILE A 84 -3.64 -26.53 -24.01
CA ILE A 84 -2.40 -26.60 -23.23
C ILE A 84 -2.30 -27.99 -22.58
N GLU A 85 -1.14 -28.61 -22.66
CA GLU A 85 -0.81 -29.82 -21.92
C GLU A 85 0.36 -29.56 -20.97
N VAL A 86 0.30 -30.09 -19.76
CA VAL A 86 1.41 -30.07 -18.81
C VAL A 86 1.72 -31.51 -18.44
N ARG A 87 2.99 -31.91 -18.56
CA ARG A 87 3.45 -33.25 -18.17
C ARG A 87 4.72 -33.17 -17.34
N TYR A 88 4.83 -34.02 -16.33
CA TYR A 88 5.94 -34.01 -15.39
C TYR A 88 6.07 -35.32 -14.62
N GLY A 89 7.25 -35.55 -14.07
CA GLY A 89 7.56 -36.62 -13.11
C GLY A 89 7.75 -36.05 -11.70
N VAL A 90 7.46 -36.86 -10.68
CA VAL A 90 7.67 -36.52 -9.27
C VAL A 90 8.28 -37.72 -8.53
N SER A 91 9.07 -37.46 -7.49
CA SER A 91 9.82 -38.52 -6.78
C SER A 91 9.05 -39.16 -5.60
N GLY A 92 8.05 -38.47 -5.05
CA GLY A 92 7.27 -38.93 -3.89
C GLY A 92 5.88 -39.48 -4.24
N ALA A 93 5.23 -40.12 -3.26
CA ALA A 93 3.85 -40.60 -3.41
C ALA A 93 2.87 -39.47 -3.77
N PHE A 94 1.85 -39.75 -4.59
CA PHE A 94 0.98 -38.69 -5.12
C PHE A 94 0.14 -37.96 -4.08
N ALA A 95 -0.32 -38.62 -3.00
CA ALA A 95 -1.19 -38.05 -1.97
C ALA A 95 -0.64 -38.26 -0.54
N MET A 96 -1.33 -37.67 0.44
CA MET A 96 -1.23 -38.01 1.88
C MET A 96 -2.63 -38.42 2.38
N ASN A 97 -2.71 -39.12 3.51
CA ASN A 97 -4.00 -39.56 4.07
C ASN A 97 -5.02 -38.41 4.28
N HIS A 98 -4.53 -37.19 4.48
CA HIS A 98 -5.31 -35.99 4.78
C HIS A 98 -5.10 -34.88 3.73
N MET A 99 -4.41 -35.15 2.61
CA MET A 99 -4.21 -34.18 1.52
C MET A 99 -4.35 -34.88 0.15
N PRO A 100 -5.22 -34.37 -0.74
CA PRO A 100 -5.47 -35.02 -2.03
C PRO A 100 -4.26 -34.96 -2.96
N ALA A 101 -4.23 -35.86 -3.94
CA ALA A 101 -3.15 -35.91 -4.93
C ALA A 101 -2.99 -34.60 -5.72
N THR A 102 -4.12 -33.93 -6.01
CA THR A 102 -4.18 -32.63 -6.67
C THR A 102 -3.47 -31.53 -5.89
N GLY A 103 -3.53 -31.54 -4.55
CA GLY A 103 -2.83 -30.56 -3.70
C GLY A 103 -1.37 -30.88 -3.51
N LYS A 104 -1.07 -32.16 -3.20
CA LYS A 104 0.29 -32.60 -2.91
C LYS A 104 1.19 -32.58 -4.14
N SER A 105 0.70 -33.15 -5.24
CA SER A 105 1.49 -33.47 -6.44
C SER A 105 0.90 -32.90 -7.73
N GLY A 106 -0.24 -32.22 -7.67
CA GLY A 106 -0.89 -31.62 -8.84
C GLY A 106 -0.29 -30.26 -9.21
N VAL A 107 -0.78 -29.72 -10.33
CA VAL A 107 -0.54 -28.33 -10.76
C VAL A 107 -1.87 -27.59 -10.86
N ASP A 108 -1.80 -26.27 -10.90
CA ASP A 108 -2.97 -25.39 -10.93
C ASP A 108 -2.76 -24.26 -11.94
N LEU A 109 -3.68 -24.07 -12.88
CA LEU A 109 -3.51 -23.13 -13.99
C LEU A 109 -4.54 -22.00 -13.93
N TYR A 110 -4.05 -20.77 -14.03
CA TYR A 110 -4.86 -19.57 -14.15
C TYR A 110 -4.51 -18.81 -15.42
N ALA A 111 -5.50 -18.35 -16.16
CA ALA A 111 -5.33 -17.35 -17.21
C ALA A 111 -5.61 -15.95 -16.67
N ILE A 112 -4.83 -14.97 -17.11
CA ILE A 112 -5.03 -13.54 -16.81
C ILE A 112 -5.51 -12.88 -18.10
N ASP A 113 -6.73 -12.33 -18.06
CA ASP A 113 -7.34 -11.65 -19.21
C ASP A 113 -6.72 -10.28 -19.49
N SER A 114 -7.06 -9.66 -20.61
CA SER A 114 -6.53 -8.35 -21.02
C SER A 114 -6.78 -7.23 -20.01
N GLU A 115 -7.78 -7.41 -19.13
CA GLU A 115 -8.17 -6.50 -18.05
C GLU A 115 -7.50 -6.84 -16.72
N GLY A 116 -6.61 -7.84 -16.69
CA GLY A 116 -5.88 -8.29 -15.51
C GLY A 116 -6.66 -9.22 -14.59
N ASN A 117 -7.86 -9.67 -14.99
CA ASN A 117 -8.65 -10.57 -14.13
C ASN A 117 -8.14 -12.00 -14.25
N SER A 118 -8.01 -12.64 -13.09
CA SER A 118 -7.59 -14.03 -13.00
C SER A 118 -8.77 -15.00 -13.19
N ARG A 119 -8.61 -15.98 -14.07
CA ARG A 119 -9.59 -17.02 -14.41
C ARG A 119 -8.98 -18.38 -14.16
N PHE A 120 -9.59 -19.15 -13.26
CA PHE A 120 -9.19 -20.53 -13.01
C PHE A 120 -9.53 -21.40 -14.21
N ILE A 121 -8.59 -22.25 -14.63
CA ILE A 121 -8.77 -23.21 -15.71
C ILE A 121 -8.46 -24.60 -15.17
N THR A 122 -9.42 -25.51 -15.32
CA THR A 122 -9.23 -26.94 -15.06
C THR A 122 -10.02 -27.74 -16.07
N ASP A 123 -9.48 -28.88 -16.47
CA ASP A 123 -10.18 -29.84 -17.32
C ASP A 123 -9.81 -31.27 -16.90
N ARG A 124 -8.92 -31.98 -17.63
CA ARG A 124 -8.61 -33.40 -17.37
C ARG A 124 -7.21 -33.57 -16.78
N TYR A 125 -7.08 -34.51 -15.85
CA TYR A 125 -5.78 -34.88 -15.29
C TYR A 125 -5.69 -36.38 -14.98
N SER A 126 -4.46 -36.89 -14.92
CA SER A 126 -4.16 -38.28 -14.56
C SER A 126 -2.85 -38.37 -13.81
N PHE A 127 -2.80 -39.23 -12.78
CA PHE A 127 -1.60 -39.53 -12.01
C PHE A 127 -1.07 -40.92 -12.37
N GLY A 128 0.22 -40.98 -12.70
CA GLY A 128 0.98 -42.19 -13.05
C GLY A 128 2.46 -41.83 -13.18
N ASP A 129 3.28 -42.68 -13.79
CA ASP A 129 4.73 -42.43 -13.99
C ASP A 129 5.01 -41.07 -14.65
N THR A 130 4.09 -40.64 -15.52
CA THR A 130 4.01 -39.26 -16.00
C THR A 130 2.66 -38.69 -15.58
N ILE A 131 2.68 -37.69 -14.71
CA ILE A 131 1.50 -36.90 -14.37
C ILE A 131 1.17 -36.02 -15.57
N LYS A 132 -0.12 -35.92 -15.92
CA LYS A 132 -0.59 -35.12 -17.05
C LYS A 132 -1.79 -34.28 -16.65
N PHE A 133 -1.78 -33.03 -17.08
CA PHE A 133 -2.90 -32.10 -17.04
C PHE A 133 -3.14 -31.60 -18.46
N SER A 134 -4.39 -31.63 -18.91
CA SER A 134 -4.78 -31.17 -20.25
C SER A 134 -5.91 -30.16 -20.10
N TYR A 135 -5.75 -29.02 -20.75
CA TYR A 135 -6.69 -27.91 -20.79
C TYR A 135 -7.09 -27.72 -22.25
N ASN A 136 -8.31 -28.11 -22.61
CA ASN A 136 -8.80 -28.06 -23.99
C ASN A 136 -9.90 -27.01 -24.14
N ASP A 137 -10.22 -26.67 -25.39
CA ASP A 137 -11.32 -25.76 -25.76
C ASP A 137 -11.24 -24.42 -25.01
N ILE A 138 -10.02 -23.92 -24.81
CA ILE A 138 -9.78 -22.62 -24.16
C ILE A 138 -10.35 -21.54 -25.08
N LEU A 139 -11.27 -20.74 -24.53
CA LEU A 139 -11.93 -19.67 -25.27
C LEU A 139 -10.91 -18.65 -25.76
N GLU A 140 -10.95 -18.31 -27.04
CA GLU A 140 -10.24 -17.14 -27.54
C GLU A 140 -10.92 -15.86 -27.02
N GLU A 141 -10.12 -14.89 -26.58
CA GLU A 141 -10.65 -13.56 -26.28
C GLU A 141 -10.99 -12.87 -27.62
N GLU A 142 -12.29 -12.58 -27.88
CA GLU A 142 -12.76 -12.01 -29.16
C GLU A 142 -11.98 -10.78 -29.62
N LYS A 143 -11.40 -10.02 -28.68
CA LYS A 143 -10.66 -8.79 -28.96
C LYS A 143 -9.17 -9.01 -29.28
N PHE A 144 -8.58 -10.18 -29.00
CA PHE A 144 -7.12 -10.37 -29.08
C PHE A 144 -6.69 -11.79 -29.50
N LYS A 145 -5.90 -11.87 -30.57
CA LYS A 145 -5.36 -13.14 -31.12
C LYS A 145 -4.06 -13.63 -30.48
N HIS A 146 -3.49 -12.86 -29.55
CA HIS A 146 -2.21 -13.15 -28.88
C HIS A 146 -2.37 -13.82 -27.49
N GLY A 147 -3.56 -14.36 -27.22
CA GLY A 147 -3.82 -15.21 -26.07
C GLY A 147 -3.69 -14.54 -24.70
N TYR A 148 -3.56 -15.39 -23.68
CA TYR A 148 -3.52 -14.99 -22.28
C TYR A 148 -2.11 -15.07 -21.70
N GLU A 149 -1.86 -14.32 -20.63
CA GLU A 149 -0.85 -14.70 -19.65
C GLU A 149 -1.39 -15.87 -18.82
N TYR A 150 -0.60 -16.91 -18.63
CA TYR A 150 -0.90 -18.06 -17.79
C TYR A 150 0.04 -18.14 -16.61
N ARG A 151 -0.50 -18.59 -15.47
CA ARG A 151 0.24 -18.86 -14.24
C ARG A 151 -0.01 -20.29 -13.80
N LEU A 152 1.03 -21.11 -13.88
CA LEU A 152 1.04 -22.51 -13.47
C LEU A 152 1.67 -22.62 -12.08
N PHE A 153 0.87 -22.86 -11.05
CA PHE A 153 1.35 -23.12 -9.68
C PHE A 153 1.76 -24.58 -9.53
N LEU A 154 2.90 -24.80 -8.89
CA LEU A 154 3.57 -26.09 -8.80
C LEU A 154 3.18 -26.87 -7.53
N PRO A 155 3.40 -28.20 -7.48
CA PRO A 155 3.11 -29.06 -6.33
C PRO A 155 3.55 -28.49 -4.97
N LEU A 156 2.72 -28.67 -3.94
CA LEU A 156 2.98 -28.16 -2.59
C LEU A 156 3.87 -29.09 -1.75
N TYR A 157 3.82 -30.39 -2.01
CA TYR A 157 4.39 -31.42 -1.14
C TYR A 157 4.99 -32.60 -1.94
N ASN A 158 5.51 -32.29 -3.14
CA ASN A 158 6.30 -33.24 -3.91
C ASN A 158 7.40 -32.52 -4.69
N SER A 159 8.49 -33.24 -4.99
CA SER A 159 9.62 -32.74 -5.78
C SER A 159 9.39 -33.06 -7.26
N ILE A 160 9.57 -32.06 -8.13
CA ILE A 160 9.47 -32.23 -9.58
C ILE A 160 10.82 -32.71 -10.11
N GLU A 161 10.83 -33.83 -10.84
CA GLU A 161 12.03 -34.37 -11.47
C GLU A 161 12.28 -33.74 -12.85
N TRP A 162 11.21 -33.52 -13.60
CA TRP A 162 11.20 -32.87 -14.91
C TRP A 162 9.79 -32.35 -15.19
N LEU A 163 9.65 -31.28 -15.96
CA LEU A 163 8.34 -30.72 -16.36
C LEU A 163 8.41 -30.09 -17.74
N GLU A 164 7.37 -30.29 -18.53
CA GLU A 164 7.20 -29.66 -19.84
C GLU A 164 5.78 -29.13 -20.05
N ILE A 165 5.69 -28.02 -20.77
CA ILE A 165 4.43 -27.39 -21.19
C ILE A 165 4.31 -27.56 -22.71
N GLY A 166 3.23 -28.20 -23.15
CA GLY A 166 2.93 -28.50 -24.54
C GLY A 166 1.81 -27.61 -25.08
N VAL A 167 2.04 -27.04 -26.26
CA VAL A 167 1.02 -26.32 -27.04
C VAL A 167 1.06 -26.79 -28.50
N PRO A 168 0.00 -26.62 -29.32
CA PRO A 168 0.07 -26.85 -30.76
C PRO A 168 1.24 -26.09 -31.38
N GLU A 169 1.96 -26.70 -32.33
CA GLU A 169 3.12 -26.08 -32.99
C GLU A 169 2.79 -24.77 -33.72
N SER A 170 1.52 -24.59 -34.11
CA SER A 170 1.01 -23.35 -34.69
C SER A 170 0.77 -22.22 -33.68
N ALA A 171 0.77 -22.51 -32.38
CA ALA A 171 0.51 -21.53 -31.33
C ALA A 171 1.77 -20.76 -30.94
N GLU A 172 1.59 -19.50 -30.57
CA GLU A 172 2.63 -18.68 -29.95
C GLU A 172 2.90 -19.19 -28.52
N PHE A 173 4.17 -19.14 -28.09
CA PHE A 173 4.56 -19.47 -26.73
C PHE A 173 5.79 -18.66 -26.31
N ALA A 174 5.74 -18.06 -25.12
CA ALA A 174 6.90 -17.44 -24.50
C ALA A 174 6.82 -17.57 -22.97
N PHE A 175 7.93 -17.95 -22.32
CA PHE A 175 8.02 -17.84 -20.87
C PHE A 175 8.15 -16.37 -20.44
N ILE A 176 7.50 -16.01 -19.33
CA ILE A 176 7.70 -14.72 -18.68
C ILE A 176 8.88 -14.86 -17.71
N PRO A 177 9.89 -13.96 -17.78
CA PRO A 177 11.00 -13.95 -16.84
C PRO A 177 10.55 -13.83 -15.38
N GLN A 178 11.42 -14.21 -14.45
CA GLN A 178 11.20 -13.95 -13.03
C GLN A 178 10.94 -12.45 -12.79
N LEU A 179 9.94 -12.17 -11.95
CA LEU A 179 9.58 -10.82 -11.52
C LEU A 179 10.74 -10.16 -10.75
N ASN A 180 10.92 -8.84 -10.96
CA ASN A 180 12.03 -8.06 -10.39
C ASN A 180 11.69 -7.46 -9.01
N GLU A 181 10.41 -7.47 -8.65
CA GLU A 181 9.89 -6.92 -7.40
C GLU A 181 10.47 -7.67 -6.19
N LYS A 182 10.83 -6.92 -5.15
CA LYS A 182 11.33 -7.49 -3.89
C LYS A 182 10.27 -8.37 -3.26
N PRO A 183 10.50 -9.69 -3.09
CA PRO A 183 9.45 -10.61 -2.66
C PRO A 183 9.04 -10.41 -1.20
N ILE A 184 7.82 -10.84 -0.89
CA ILE A 184 7.45 -11.19 0.47
C ILE A 184 8.03 -12.57 0.76
N VAL A 185 8.82 -12.72 1.82
CA VAL A 185 9.42 -13.99 2.22
C VAL A 185 8.67 -14.58 3.40
N VAL A 186 8.09 -15.76 3.23
CA VAL A 186 7.35 -16.47 4.27
C VAL A 186 8.18 -17.63 4.77
N TYR A 187 8.53 -17.63 6.05
CA TYR A 187 9.10 -18.77 6.74
C TYR A 187 8.07 -19.35 7.71
N GLY A 188 7.89 -20.67 7.69
CA GLY A 188 6.87 -21.27 8.53
C GLY A 188 6.77 -22.78 8.49
N THR A 189 5.57 -23.25 8.81
CA THR A 189 5.29 -24.66 9.13
C THR A 189 4.60 -25.41 8.00
N SER A 190 4.01 -26.57 8.29
CA SER A 190 3.16 -27.32 7.36
C SER A 190 2.00 -26.51 6.79
N ILE A 191 1.46 -25.57 7.59
CA ILE A 191 0.34 -24.69 7.19
C ILE A 191 0.78 -23.78 6.04
N ALA A 192 1.89 -23.07 6.21
CA ALA A 192 2.44 -22.18 5.19
C ALA A 192 2.98 -22.93 3.96
N GLN A 193 3.47 -24.16 4.12
CA GLN A 193 3.83 -25.00 2.98
C GLN A 193 2.59 -25.39 2.14
N GLY A 194 1.39 -25.34 2.73
CA GLY A 194 0.11 -25.56 2.04
C GLY A 194 -0.66 -26.80 2.51
N GLY A 195 -0.34 -27.36 3.67
CA GLY A 195 -1.09 -28.46 4.28
C GLY A 195 -2.40 -27.93 4.89
N CYS A 196 -3.61 -28.28 4.42
CA CYS A 196 -3.97 -29.24 3.37
C CYS A 196 -4.90 -28.61 2.32
N ALA A 197 -4.34 -27.70 1.52
CA ALA A 197 -4.99 -27.12 0.36
C ALA A 197 -5.34 -28.21 -0.68
N SER A 198 -6.49 -28.07 -1.34
CA SER A 198 -6.99 -29.06 -2.30
C SER A 198 -6.21 -29.09 -3.63
N ARG A 199 -5.53 -27.99 -3.95
CA ARG A 199 -4.73 -27.76 -5.17
C ARG A 199 -3.69 -26.64 -4.90
N PRO A 200 -2.58 -26.56 -5.65
CA PRO A 200 -1.49 -25.63 -5.38
C PRO A 200 -1.88 -24.18 -5.16
N ALA A 201 -2.76 -23.62 -5.99
CA ALA A 201 -3.11 -22.21 -5.87
C ALA A 201 -4.00 -21.94 -4.63
N MET A 202 -4.48 -22.97 -3.93
CA MET A 202 -5.26 -22.80 -2.69
C MET A 202 -4.39 -22.78 -1.42
N GLY A 203 -3.07 -22.99 -1.52
CA GLY A 203 -2.16 -22.67 -0.42
C GLY A 203 -2.21 -21.17 -0.12
N TRP A 204 -2.32 -20.76 1.16
CA TRP A 204 -2.59 -19.37 1.51
C TRP A 204 -1.52 -18.38 0.99
N THR A 205 -0.26 -18.82 0.89
CA THR A 205 0.84 -18.02 0.30
C THR A 205 0.60 -17.74 -1.19
N ASN A 206 0.08 -18.72 -1.93
CA ASN A 206 -0.31 -18.56 -3.34
C ASN A 206 -1.58 -17.70 -3.50
N ILE A 207 -2.56 -17.83 -2.58
CA ILE A 207 -3.73 -16.95 -2.55
C ILE A 207 -3.30 -15.50 -2.32
N LEU A 208 -2.40 -15.26 -1.36
CA LEU A 208 -1.83 -13.93 -1.07
C LEU A 208 -1.11 -13.36 -2.30
N SER A 209 -0.25 -14.15 -2.95
CA SER A 209 0.44 -13.75 -4.17
C SER A 209 -0.53 -13.29 -5.26
N ARG A 210 -1.63 -14.04 -5.48
CA ARG A 210 -2.67 -13.64 -6.47
C ARG A 210 -3.44 -12.38 -6.07
N LYS A 211 -3.75 -12.20 -4.79
CA LYS A 211 -4.48 -11.02 -4.30
C LYS A 211 -3.69 -9.72 -4.44
N LEU A 212 -2.38 -9.82 -4.30
CA LEU A 212 -1.47 -8.68 -4.42
C LEU A 212 -0.90 -8.52 -5.83
N ASP A 213 -0.99 -9.57 -6.66
CA ASP A 213 -0.24 -9.71 -7.92
C ASP A 213 1.28 -9.59 -7.72
N PHE A 214 1.76 -10.08 -6.57
CA PHE A 214 3.09 -9.79 -6.03
C PHE A 214 3.86 -11.09 -5.70
N PRO A 215 5.21 -11.11 -5.82
CA PRO A 215 5.98 -12.31 -5.54
C PRO A 215 5.99 -12.69 -4.05
N VAL A 216 5.70 -13.96 -3.75
CA VAL A 216 5.68 -14.51 -2.40
C VAL A 216 6.54 -15.77 -2.35
N VAL A 217 7.73 -15.66 -1.77
CA VAL A 217 8.66 -16.79 -1.59
C VAL A 217 8.21 -17.62 -0.39
N ASN A 218 7.97 -18.91 -0.61
CA ASN A 218 7.50 -19.83 0.43
C ASN A 218 8.65 -20.73 0.94
N LEU A 219 9.24 -20.36 2.07
CA LEU A 219 10.27 -21.12 2.80
C LEU A 219 9.66 -21.81 4.03
N ALA A 220 8.49 -22.44 3.86
CA ALA A 220 7.86 -23.21 4.91
C ALA A 220 8.17 -24.71 4.79
N PHE A 221 8.37 -25.36 5.94
CA PHE A 221 8.81 -26.76 6.02
C PHE A 221 7.98 -27.53 7.04
N SER A 222 7.17 -28.47 6.55
CA SER A 222 6.25 -29.29 7.34
C SER A 222 6.92 -29.99 8.51
N GLY A 223 6.47 -29.68 9.73
CA GLY A 223 7.03 -30.24 10.97
C GLY A 223 8.44 -29.76 11.31
N ASN A 224 9.02 -28.86 10.51
CA ASN A 224 10.45 -28.58 10.47
C ASN A 224 10.78 -27.09 10.37
N GLY A 225 9.82 -26.19 10.63
CA GLY A 225 10.05 -24.74 10.63
C GLY A 225 10.15 -24.05 11.99
N PRO A 226 10.88 -24.52 13.03
CA PRO A 226 10.94 -23.89 14.34
C PRO A 226 11.96 -22.74 14.44
N LEU A 227 12.14 -21.94 13.39
CA LEU A 227 12.99 -20.73 13.35
C LEU A 227 14.46 -20.97 13.81
N GLU A 228 15.11 -21.97 13.25
CA GLU A 228 16.53 -22.23 13.48
C GLU A 228 17.43 -21.13 12.92
N LYS A 229 18.60 -20.98 13.55
CA LYS A 229 19.63 -20.00 13.19
C LYS A 229 20.01 -20.11 11.71
N GLU A 230 20.25 -21.33 11.24
CA GLU A 230 20.70 -21.60 9.87
C GLU A 230 19.69 -21.12 8.83
N MET A 231 18.39 -21.29 9.11
CA MET A 231 17.33 -20.81 8.25
C MET A 231 17.18 -19.29 8.30
N VAL A 232 17.27 -18.70 9.49
CA VAL A 232 17.26 -17.23 9.66
C VAL A 232 18.43 -16.59 8.92
N ASP A 233 19.61 -17.19 9.01
CA ASP A 233 20.82 -16.71 8.34
C ASP A 233 20.66 -16.73 6.82
N LEU A 234 20.10 -17.80 6.26
CA LEU A 234 19.74 -17.87 4.84
C LEU A 234 18.71 -16.79 4.47
N ILE A 235 17.61 -16.67 5.21
CA ILE A 235 16.56 -15.68 4.94
C ILE A 235 17.13 -14.26 4.96
N SER A 236 18.09 -13.97 5.84
CA SER A 236 18.74 -12.67 5.97
C SER A 236 19.57 -12.22 4.75
N GLU A 237 19.79 -13.11 3.78
CA GLU A 237 20.48 -12.82 2.52
C GLU A 237 19.52 -12.30 1.44
N LEU A 238 18.21 -12.51 1.58
CA LEU A 238 17.21 -12.17 0.57
C LEU A 238 16.83 -10.69 0.63
N ASP A 239 16.81 -10.01 -0.53
CA ASP A 239 16.31 -8.63 -0.65
C ASP A 239 14.77 -8.60 -0.67
N ALA A 240 14.19 -8.75 0.52
CA ALA A 240 12.74 -8.85 0.71
C ALA A 240 12.07 -7.47 0.88
N SER A 241 10.78 -7.38 0.52
CA SER A 241 9.92 -6.25 0.91
C SER A 241 9.30 -6.44 2.30
N LEU A 242 9.13 -7.70 2.72
CA LEU A 242 8.60 -8.10 4.03
C LEU A 242 9.05 -9.53 4.33
N ILE A 243 9.43 -9.79 5.57
CA ILE A 243 9.68 -11.14 6.09
C ILE A 243 8.55 -11.54 7.05
N ILE A 244 7.96 -12.71 6.86
CA ILE A 244 6.88 -13.25 7.69
C ILE A 244 7.36 -14.51 8.41
N TYR A 245 7.26 -14.52 9.74
CA TYR A 245 7.52 -15.67 10.61
C TYR A 245 6.22 -16.28 11.12
N ASP A 246 5.78 -17.34 10.45
CA ASP A 246 4.59 -18.16 10.78
C ASP A 246 5.03 -19.57 11.22
N CYS A 247 5.80 -19.62 12.32
CA CYS A 247 6.63 -20.76 12.70
C CYS A 247 6.26 -21.44 14.03
N LEU A 248 5.42 -20.81 14.86
CA LEU A 248 5.10 -21.31 16.20
C LEU A 248 4.52 -22.73 16.23
N PRO A 249 3.68 -23.19 15.27
CA PRO A 249 3.17 -24.56 15.29
C PRO A 249 4.21 -25.69 15.28
N ASN A 250 5.47 -25.41 14.93
CA ASN A 250 6.56 -26.39 15.00
C ASN A 250 7.47 -26.24 16.22
N MET A 251 7.15 -25.35 17.15
CA MET A 251 7.90 -25.13 18.39
C MET A 251 7.28 -25.79 19.62
N THR A 252 6.27 -26.64 19.46
CA THR A 252 5.48 -27.22 20.58
C THR A 252 6.27 -28.08 21.56
N ASN A 253 7.44 -28.59 21.14
CA ASN A 253 8.35 -29.34 21.99
C ASN A 253 9.42 -28.47 22.68
N LEU A 254 9.42 -27.16 22.44
CA LEU A 254 10.36 -26.22 23.03
C LEU A 254 9.82 -25.61 24.32
N THR A 255 10.73 -25.23 25.20
CA THR A 255 10.42 -24.39 26.36
C THR A 255 10.15 -22.94 25.94
N ALA A 256 9.48 -22.17 26.81
CA ALA A 256 9.24 -20.75 26.57
C ALA A 256 10.54 -19.97 26.31
N GLU A 257 11.63 -20.31 27.02
CA GLU A 257 12.92 -19.64 26.87
C GLU A 257 13.58 -19.96 25.53
N GLU A 258 13.46 -21.19 25.04
CA GLU A 258 13.96 -21.55 23.71
C GLU A 258 13.18 -20.84 22.60
N VAL A 259 11.85 -20.73 22.74
CA VAL A 259 11.02 -19.94 21.82
C VAL A 259 11.48 -18.48 21.81
N LYS A 260 11.64 -17.87 22.98
CA LYS A 260 12.12 -16.49 23.10
C LYS A 260 13.48 -16.30 22.45
N LYS A 261 14.42 -17.21 22.69
CA LYS A 261 15.77 -17.16 22.12
C LYS A 261 15.72 -17.20 20.59
N ARG A 262 14.93 -18.12 20.01
CA ARG A 262 14.79 -18.25 18.55
C ARG A 262 14.09 -17.05 17.93
N THR A 263 12.98 -16.59 18.50
CA THR A 263 12.28 -15.39 18.02
C THR A 263 13.17 -14.15 18.10
N THR A 264 13.91 -13.98 19.19
CA THR A 264 14.86 -12.86 19.35
C THR A 264 15.94 -12.92 18.28
N TYR A 265 16.56 -14.08 18.07
CA TYR A 265 17.58 -14.25 17.04
C TYR A 265 17.01 -13.98 15.63
N GLY A 266 15.82 -14.53 15.33
CA GLY A 266 15.12 -14.34 14.06
C GLY A 266 14.90 -12.87 13.70
N ILE A 267 14.69 -12.00 14.69
CA ILE A 267 14.49 -10.57 14.48
C ILE A 267 15.84 -9.84 14.40
N LEU A 268 16.73 -10.08 15.37
CA LEU A 268 17.99 -9.35 15.47
C LEU A 268 18.94 -9.65 14.31
N ALA A 269 19.02 -10.88 13.83
CA ALA A 269 19.86 -11.25 12.70
C ALA A 269 19.45 -10.53 11.39
N ILE A 270 18.15 -10.28 11.20
CA ILE A 270 17.67 -9.45 10.09
C ILE A 270 18.01 -7.98 10.31
N ARG A 271 17.79 -7.47 11.53
CA ARG A 271 18.07 -6.07 11.91
C ARG A 271 19.54 -5.70 11.82
N GLU A 272 20.45 -6.64 12.00
CA GLU A 272 21.89 -6.44 11.78
C GLU A 272 22.22 -6.07 10.32
N LYS A 273 21.38 -6.46 9.36
CA LYS A 273 21.62 -6.28 7.93
C LYS A 273 20.66 -5.31 7.24
N SER A 274 19.42 -5.19 7.74
CA SER A 274 18.38 -4.40 7.08
C SER A 274 17.24 -3.97 8.01
N ASP A 275 16.59 -2.87 7.64
CA ASP A 275 15.36 -2.37 8.28
C ASP A 275 14.09 -2.94 7.66
N VAL A 276 14.18 -4.03 6.89
CA VAL A 276 13.03 -4.66 6.23
C VAL A 276 11.93 -4.96 7.27
N PRO A 277 10.66 -4.70 6.95
CA PRO A 277 9.56 -5.09 7.82
C PRO A 277 9.61 -6.58 8.17
N ILE A 278 9.35 -6.90 9.44
CA ILE A 278 9.23 -8.28 9.93
C ILE A 278 7.86 -8.44 10.57
N LEU A 279 7.08 -9.42 10.12
CA LEU A 279 5.79 -9.80 10.70
C LEU A 279 5.92 -11.13 11.44
N ILE A 280 5.54 -11.13 12.71
CA ILE A 280 5.51 -12.35 13.55
C ILE A 280 4.05 -12.77 13.73
N THR A 281 3.76 -14.05 13.54
CA THR A 281 2.38 -14.57 13.61
C THR A 281 2.19 -15.52 14.79
N GLU A 282 1.05 -15.38 15.46
CA GLU A 282 0.62 -16.32 16.51
C GLU A 282 0.23 -17.68 15.96
N HIS A 283 0.43 -18.72 16.78
CA HIS A 283 -0.19 -20.01 16.54
C HIS A 283 -1.70 -19.88 16.73
N ILE A 284 -2.46 -20.26 15.70
CA ILE A 284 -3.94 -20.24 15.71
C ILE A 284 -4.59 -21.14 16.77
N GLY A 285 -3.83 -22.04 17.39
CA GLY A 285 -4.34 -23.11 18.25
C GLY A 285 -4.73 -24.38 17.50
N TYR A 286 -5.21 -25.35 18.28
CA TYR A 286 -5.77 -26.59 17.77
C TYR A 286 -7.29 -26.51 17.91
N LEU A 287 -8.07 -26.83 16.87
CA LEU A 287 -9.53 -26.68 16.94
C LEU A 287 -10.20 -27.64 17.93
N ASN A 288 -9.48 -28.68 18.38
CA ASN A 288 -9.94 -29.60 19.42
C ASN A 288 -9.27 -29.37 20.78
N ASP A 289 -8.63 -28.20 21.01
CA ASP A 289 -7.91 -27.89 22.25
C ASP A 289 -8.82 -27.92 23.50
N ARG A 290 -10.08 -27.50 23.37
CA ARG A 290 -11.08 -27.54 24.45
C ARG A 290 -11.42 -28.96 24.90
N MET A 291 -11.18 -29.95 24.04
CA MET A 291 -11.50 -31.36 24.29
C MET A 291 -10.28 -32.19 24.69
N ILE A 292 -9.06 -31.65 24.56
CA ILE A 292 -7.81 -32.37 24.81
C ILE A 292 -6.92 -31.59 25.78
N LYS A 293 -6.76 -32.13 26.98
CA LYS A 293 -5.93 -31.55 28.05
C LYS A 293 -4.49 -31.28 27.58
N GLY A 294 -3.95 -30.11 27.91
CA GLY A 294 -2.54 -29.74 27.66
C GLY A 294 -2.31 -29.02 26.33
N ARG A 295 -3.19 -29.16 25.33
CA ARG A 295 -2.99 -28.55 24.01
C ARG A 295 -3.11 -27.03 24.04
N LYS A 296 -4.12 -26.53 24.75
CA LYS A 296 -4.34 -25.10 24.92
C LYS A 296 -3.17 -24.45 25.66
N GLU A 297 -2.70 -25.09 26.73
CA GLU A 297 -1.63 -24.58 27.57
C GLU A 297 -0.31 -24.44 26.80
N VAL A 298 0.02 -25.39 25.92
CA VAL A 298 1.19 -25.30 25.04
C VAL A 298 1.05 -24.14 24.06
N VAL A 299 -0.08 -24.02 23.36
CA VAL A 299 -0.31 -22.91 22.40
C VAL A 299 -0.24 -21.55 23.10
N ASP A 300 -0.90 -21.42 24.25
CA ASP A 300 -0.91 -20.18 25.03
C ASP A 300 0.51 -19.83 25.52
N MET A 301 1.33 -20.83 25.87
CA MET A 301 2.74 -20.64 26.21
C MET A 301 3.55 -20.13 25.02
N LEU A 302 3.42 -20.74 23.84
CA LEU A 302 4.14 -20.33 22.63
C LEU A 302 3.78 -18.90 22.21
N ASN A 303 2.48 -18.59 22.16
CA ASN A 303 2.00 -17.25 21.78
C ASN A 303 2.45 -16.19 22.79
N ARG A 304 2.42 -16.50 24.09
CA ARG A 304 2.91 -15.60 25.13
C ARG A 304 4.41 -15.37 25.00
N ALA A 305 5.21 -16.43 24.85
CA ALA A 305 6.65 -16.32 24.72
C ALA A 305 7.06 -15.47 23.50
N SER A 306 6.42 -15.66 22.35
CA SER A 306 6.64 -14.85 21.14
C SER A 306 6.26 -13.39 21.34
N ARG A 307 5.10 -13.14 21.96
CA ARG A 307 4.60 -11.78 22.25
C ARG A 307 5.51 -11.03 23.22
N GLU A 308 5.98 -11.69 24.27
CA GLU A 308 6.93 -11.09 25.23
C GLU A 308 8.23 -10.63 24.53
N VAL A 309 8.70 -11.36 23.51
CA VAL A 309 9.86 -10.93 22.70
C VAL A 309 9.52 -9.73 21.83
N PHE A 310 8.39 -9.78 21.11
CA PHE A 310 7.93 -8.67 20.29
C PHE A 310 7.82 -7.38 21.12
N ASP A 311 7.13 -7.46 22.26
CA ASP A 311 6.96 -6.34 23.18
C ASP A 311 8.32 -5.88 23.69
N SER A 312 9.18 -6.79 24.20
CA SER A 312 10.50 -6.43 24.72
C SER A 312 11.38 -5.73 23.68
N LEU A 313 11.41 -6.20 22.44
CA LEU A 313 12.21 -5.60 21.37
C LEU A 313 11.64 -4.24 20.95
N ARG A 314 10.31 -4.09 20.85
CA ARG A 314 9.67 -2.79 20.60
C ARG A 314 9.98 -1.80 21.72
N HIS A 315 9.86 -2.22 22.98
CA HIS A 315 10.25 -1.42 24.14
C HIS A 315 11.75 -1.07 24.15
N SER A 316 12.59 -1.90 23.54
CA SER A 316 14.02 -1.65 23.37
C SER A 316 14.35 -0.73 22.20
N GLY A 317 13.37 -0.38 21.36
CA GLY A 317 13.54 0.54 20.22
C GLY A 317 13.76 -0.16 18.88
N ILE A 318 13.54 -1.46 18.77
CA ILE A 318 13.50 -2.13 17.47
C ILE A 318 12.20 -1.75 16.77
N SER A 319 12.30 -1.04 15.65
CA SER A 319 11.18 -0.62 14.82
C SER A 319 10.97 -1.56 13.60
N ASN A 320 9.94 -1.27 12.80
CA ASN A 320 9.51 -2.07 11.64
C ASN A 320 9.22 -3.54 11.94
N ILE A 321 8.88 -3.86 13.19
CA ILE A 321 8.36 -5.17 13.57
C ILE A 321 6.85 -5.08 13.77
N TYR A 322 6.13 -6.10 13.31
CA TYR A 322 4.69 -6.18 13.34
C TYR A 322 4.26 -7.53 13.90
N TYR A 323 3.02 -7.59 14.40
CA TYR A 323 2.48 -8.79 15.03
C TYR A 323 1.08 -9.10 14.51
N LEU A 324 0.86 -10.34 14.06
CA LEU A 324 -0.46 -10.85 13.65
C LEU A 324 -1.02 -11.78 14.73
N TYR A 325 -2.07 -11.30 15.40
CA TYR A 325 -2.77 -12.05 16.42
C TYR A 325 -3.67 -13.13 15.81
N LYS A 326 -3.80 -14.28 16.50
CA LYS A 326 -4.63 -15.40 16.00
C LYS A 326 -6.08 -15.02 15.75
N ASP A 327 -6.64 -14.11 16.56
CA ASP A 327 -8.03 -13.67 16.45
C ASP A 327 -8.28 -12.85 15.18
N SER A 328 -7.22 -12.30 14.56
CA SER A 328 -7.32 -11.63 13.26
C SER A 328 -7.43 -12.61 12.08
N ILE A 329 -6.95 -13.86 12.26
CA ILE A 329 -7.08 -14.93 11.26
C ILE A 329 -8.49 -15.52 11.31
N ASN A 330 -9.06 -15.65 12.52
CA ASN A 330 -10.46 -16.01 12.75
C ASN A 330 -10.91 -17.26 11.96
N ILE A 331 -10.17 -18.36 12.11
CA ILE A 331 -10.53 -19.63 11.46
C ILE A 331 -11.87 -20.15 12.02
N PRO A 332 -12.81 -20.57 11.16
CA PRO A 332 -14.06 -21.21 11.59
C PRO A 332 -13.81 -22.65 12.08
N GLU A 333 -14.75 -23.22 12.86
CA GLU A 333 -14.64 -24.58 13.39
C GLU A 333 -14.46 -25.66 12.29
N ASP A 334 -15.09 -25.47 11.13
CA ASP A 334 -14.95 -26.34 9.96
C ASP A 334 -13.77 -25.94 9.05
N GLY A 335 -12.85 -25.09 9.53
CA GLY A 335 -11.76 -24.52 8.73
C GLY A 335 -10.53 -25.40 8.56
N THR A 336 -10.49 -26.60 9.17
CA THR A 336 -9.35 -27.52 9.10
C THR A 336 -9.77 -28.90 8.58
N VAL A 337 -8.86 -29.60 7.91
CA VAL A 337 -9.07 -31.01 7.48
C VAL A 337 -8.93 -31.96 8.67
N ASP A 338 -7.99 -31.65 9.56
CA ASP A 338 -7.82 -32.32 10.84
C ASP A 338 -8.07 -31.31 11.96
N TYR A 339 -7.27 -31.29 13.02
CA TYR A 339 -7.40 -30.35 14.13
C TYR A 339 -6.44 -29.14 14.05
N ILE A 340 -5.60 -29.04 13.01
CA ILE A 340 -4.58 -28.00 12.84
C ILE A 340 -4.42 -27.50 11.41
N HIS A 341 -4.45 -28.38 10.41
CA HIS A 341 -4.15 -28.07 9.03
C HIS A 341 -5.38 -27.47 8.33
N PRO A 342 -5.31 -26.23 7.85
CA PRO A 342 -6.44 -25.60 7.18
C PRO A 342 -6.86 -26.37 5.93
N ASN A 343 -8.17 -26.50 5.72
CA ASN A 343 -8.71 -26.80 4.40
C ASN A 343 -8.79 -25.50 3.58
N ASP A 344 -9.37 -25.53 2.37
CA ASP A 344 -9.44 -24.34 1.51
C ASP A 344 -10.17 -23.14 2.16
N LEU A 345 -11.17 -23.37 3.01
CA LEU A 345 -11.86 -22.31 3.77
C LEU A 345 -10.89 -21.66 4.76
N GLY A 346 -10.16 -22.46 5.53
CA GLY A 346 -9.16 -21.94 6.46
C GLY A 346 -7.97 -21.28 5.75
N MET A 347 -7.52 -21.81 4.61
CA MET A 347 -6.48 -21.19 3.78
C MET A 347 -6.91 -19.81 3.27
N GLN A 348 -8.19 -19.64 2.90
CA GLN A 348 -8.74 -18.35 2.52
C GLN A 348 -8.73 -17.36 3.71
N CYS A 349 -9.13 -17.80 4.90
CA CYS A 349 -9.06 -16.97 6.13
C CYS A 349 -7.63 -16.50 6.42
N TYR A 350 -6.64 -17.39 6.31
CA TYR A 350 -5.23 -17.04 6.41
C TYR A 350 -4.86 -15.95 5.38
N ALA A 351 -5.16 -16.19 4.10
CA ALA A 351 -4.78 -15.26 3.05
C ALA A 351 -5.44 -13.88 3.20
N ASP A 352 -6.70 -13.81 3.65
CA ASP A 352 -7.40 -12.54 3.88
C ASP A 352 -6.80 -11.75 5.06
N ALA A 353 -6.46 -12.43 6.15
CA ALA A 353 -5.81 -11.80 7.30
C ALA A 353 -4.42 -11.29 6.95
N TYR A 354 -3.64 -12.08 6.21
CA TYR A 354 -2.33 -11.66 5.71
C TYR A 354 -2.44 -10.52 4.69
N GLU A 355 -3.36 -10.56 3.73
CA GLU A 355 -3.57 -9.45 2.78
C GLU A 355 -3.80 -8.14 3.52
N LYS A 356 -4.68 -8.14 4.53
CA LYS A 356 -5.02 -6.94 5.30
C LYS A 356 -3.80 -6.32 5.98
N ILE A 357 -3.00 -7.12 6.69
CA ILE A 357 -1.84 -6.61 7.42
C ILE A 357 -0.67 -6.28 6.47
N VAL A 358 -0.43 -7.08 5.43
CA VAL A 358 0.61 -6.83 4.43
C VAL A 358 0.36 -5.52 3.70
N ARG A 359 -0.88 -5.25 3.27
CA ARG A 359 -1.24 -3.96 2.63
C ARG A 359 -0.98 -2.77 3.55
N LYS A 360 -1.21 -2.92 4.86
CA LYS A 360 -0.89 -1.90 5.86
C LYS A 360 0.63 -1.69 5.98
N ILE A 361 1.40 -2.77 6.08
CA ILE A 361 2.86 -2.71 6.25
C ILE A 361 3.54 -2.12 5.02
N LEU A 362 3.17 -2.57 3.83
CA LEU A 362 3.77 -2.15 2.56
C LEU A 362 3.18 -0.87 1.99
N ASN A 363 2.24 -0.22 2.69
CA ASN A 363 1.51 0.95 2.22
C ASN A 363 0.91 0.75 0.81
N MET A 364 0.13 -0.33 0.68
CA MET A 364 -0.61 -0.72 -0.52
C MET A 364 -2.12 -0.81 -0.25
N PRO A 365 -2.77 0.27 0.23
CA PRO A 365 -4.20 0.25 0.50
C PRO A 365 -5.01 -0.14 -0.74
N LYS A 366 -6.19 -0.70 -0.51
CA LYS A 366 -7.15 -1.05 -1.56
C LYS A 366 -8.44 -0.30 -1.29
N GLY A 367 -8.93 0.48 -2.25
CA GLY A 367 -10.22 1.16 -2.14
C GLY A 367 -11.39 0.32 -2.65
N ASP A 368 -12.59 0.88 -2.52
CA ASP A 368 -13.85 0.17 -2.76
C ASP A 368 -14.33 0.23 -4.22
N ILE A 369 -13.73 1.10 -5.05
CA ILE A 369 -14.10 1.29 -6.46
C ILE A 369 -12.98 0.83 -7.39
N LYS A 370 -13.32 0.55 -8.66
CA LYS A 370 -12.34 -0.01 -9.62
C LYS A 370 -11.10 0.86 -9.80
N THR A 371 -11.25 2.18 -9.85
CA THR A 371 -10.14 3.13 -10.05
C THR A 371 -9.17 3.18 -8.86
N THR A 372 -9.54 2.62 -7.71
CA THR A 372 -8.73 2.55 -6.48
C THR A 372 -8.26 1.11 -6.16
N GLN A 373 -8.36 0.19 -7.12
CA GLN A 373 -7.94 -1.20 -6.98
C GLN A 373 -6.85 -1.54 -7.99
N ALA A 374 -5.59 -1.60 -7.52
CA ALA A 374 -4.44 -1.96 -8.34
C ALA A 374 -4.67 -3.25 -9.15
N VAL A 375 -4.48 -3.17 -10.47
CA VAL A 375 -4.62 -4.32 -11.38
C VAL A 375 -3.68 -4.18 -12.58
N SER A 376 -3.10 -5.30 -13.02
CA SER A 376 -2.29 -5.35 -14.25
C SER A 376 -3.16 -5.34 -15.51
N GLN A 377 -2.56 -5.26 -16.69
CA GLN A 377 -3.30 -5.28 -17.96
C GLN A 377 -2.44 -5.83 -19.11
N ARG A 378 -3.10 -6.28 -20.17
CA ARG A 378 -2.46 -6.70 -21.43
C ARG A 378 -3.38 -6.42 -22.64
N ARG A 379 -3.80 -5.16 -22.82
CA ARG A 379 -4.77 -4.72 -23.84
C ARG A 379 -4.18 -4.45 -25.22
N GLU A 380 -2.86 -4.42 -25.36
CA GLU A 380 -2.21 -4.15 -26.66
C GLU A 380 -0.98 -5.02 -26.96
N PRO A 381 -1.07 -6.36 -26.79
CA PRO A 381 0.07 -7.26 -26.94
C PRO A 381 0.69 -7.28 -28.34
N TYR A 382 -0.05 -6.83 -29.36
CA TYR A 382 0.46 -6.69 -30.74
C TYR A 382 1.36 -5.45 -30.94
N ILE A 383 1.48 -4.60 -29.92
CA ILE A 383 2.33 -3.41 -29.92
C ILE A 383 3.54 -3.65 -29.03
N TYR A 384 3.30 -3.96 -27.76
CA TYR A 384 4.35 -4.25 -26.77
C TYR A 384 3.78 -5.10 -25.64
N GLU A 385 4.68 -5.73 -24.88
CA GLU A 385 4.34 -6.48 -23.68
C GLU A 385 4.38 -5.57 -22.44
N TRP A 386 3.25 -5.41 -21.76
CA TRP A 386 3.10 -4.42 -20.69
C TRP A 386 4.00 -4.67 -19.48
N LYS A 387 4.05 -5.92 -19.00
CA LYS A 387 4.92 -6.30 -17.88
C LYS A 387 6.40 -6.24 -18.24
N GLU A 388 6.74 -6.57 -19.48
CA GLU A 388 8.12 -6.46 -19.97
C GLU A 388 8.56 -4.99 -20.02
N ARG A 389 7.69 -4.09 -20.50
CA ARG A 389 7.95 -2.65 -20.45
C ARG A 389 8.12 -2.13 -19.02
N HIS A 390 7.28 -2.57 -18.09
CA HIS A 390 7.42 -2.23 -16.66
C HIS A 390 8.77 -2.72 -16.11
N ARG A 391 9.14 -3.97 -16.36
CA ARG A 391 10.43 -4.56 -15.97
C ARG A 391 11.62 -3.74 -16.50
N GLN A 392 11.59 -3.38 -17.78
CA GLN A 392 12.63 -2.55 -18.40
C GLN A 392 12.73 -1.16 -17.76
N LYS A 393 11.62 -0.58 -17.30
CA LYS A 393 11.63 0.69 -16.56
C LYS A 393 12.25 0.53 -15.18
N LEU A 394 11.90 -0.52 -14.44
CA LEU A 394 12.54 -0.82 -13.14
C LEU A 394 14.06 -0.99 -13.30
N ASP A 395 14.50 -1.73 -14.33
CA ASP A 395 15.92 -1.90 -14.63
C ASP A 395 16.60 -0.56 -14.94
N LYS A 396 15.96 0.32 -15.71
CA LYS A 396 16.48 1.65 -16.01
C LYS A 396 16.55 2.56 -14.77
N ILE A 397 15.51 2.57 -13.94
CA ILE A 397 15.48 3.36 -12.69
C ILE A 397 16.60 2.91 -11.75
N LYS A 398 16.77 1.59 -11.58
CA LYS A 398 17.83 1.03 -10.73
C LYS A 398 19.22 1.42 -11.21
N ASN A 399 19.45 1.42 -12.53
CA ASN A 399 20.76 1.73 -13.12
C ASN A 399 21.04 3.23 -13.27
N SER A 400 19.99 4.04 -13.47
CA SER A 400 20.07 5.48 -13.69
C SER A 400 18.86 6.19 -13.08
N PRO A 401 18.85 6.41 -11.74
CA PRO A 401 17.74 7.04 -11.05
C PRO A 401 17.34 8.40 -11.66
N PRO A 402 16.06 8.61 -12.02
CA PRO A 402 15.63 9.83 -12.68
C PRO A 402 15.44 10.99 -11.69
N LYS A 403 15.64 12.22 -12.16
CA LYS A 403 15.37 13.44 -11.37
C LYS A 403 13.91 13.88 -11.45
N LYS A 404 13.33 13.82 -12.64
CA LYS A 404 11.92 14.14 -12.89
C LYS A 404 11.28 12.95 -13.58
N VAL A 405 10.03 12.66 -13.27
CA VAL A 405 9.28 11.57 -13.92
C VAL A 405 7.94 12.07 -14.42
N ILE A 406 7.50 11.53 -15.55
CA ILE A 406 6.16 11.75 -16.07
C ILE A 406 5.44 10.43 -16.25
N ILE A 407 4.32 10.27 -15.55
CA ILE A 407 3.52 9.06 -15.52
C ILE A 407 2.26 9.29 -16.36
N GLY A 408 1.94 8.35 -17.25
CA GLY A 408 0.71 8.44 -18.02
C GLY A 408 0.41 7.18 -18.82
N ASN A 409 -0.48 7.35 -19.79
CA ASN A 409 -0.92 6.27 -20.68
C ASN A 409 -0.24 6.33 -22.06
N SER A 410 -0.97 5.99 -23.13
CA SER A 410 -0.51 6.03 -24.52
C SER A 410 -0.10 7.42 -24.98
N ILE A 411 -0.68 8.49 -24.43
CA ILE A 411 -0.26 9.87 -24.70
C ILE A 411 1.21 10.07 -24.28
N ILE A 412 1.58 9.61 -23.08
CA ILE A 412 2.97 9.73 -22.62
C ILE A 412 3.85 8.67 -23.27
N HIS A 413 3.38 7.42 -23.36
CA HIS A 413 4.13 6.32 -23.95
C HIS A 413 4.58 6.63 -25.38
N TYR A 414 3.64 7.04 -26.23
CA TYR A 414 3.89 7.28 -27.66
C TYR A 414 4.48 8.66 -27.94
N TRP A 415 4.81 9.44 -26.92
CA TRP A 415 5.53 10.69 -27.14
C TRP A 415 6.92 10.41 -27.75
N SER A 416 7.68 9.49 -27.14
CA SER A 416 9.08 9.20 -27.52
C SER A 416 9.48 7.72 -27.54
N ASP A 417 8.80 6.86 -26.77
CA ASP A 417 9.42 5.60 -26.33
C ASP A 417 9.09 4.38 -27.20
N GLU A 418 7.97 4.40 -27.95
CA GLU A 418 7.53 3.25 -28.74
C GLU A 418 7.96 3.36 -30.20
N LYS A 419 8.95 2.55 -30.58
CA LYS A 419 9.58 2.63 -31.89
C LYS A 419 8.60 2.34 -33.03
N GLY A 420 8.49 3.25 -33.98
CA GLY A 420 7.55 3.18 -35.11
C GLY A 420 6.13 3.65 -34.77
N ARG A 421 5.86 4.07 -33.54
CA ARG A 421 4.59 4.67 -33.10
C ARG A 421 4.76 6.04 -32.43
N GLU A 422 5.98 6.54 -32.37
CA GLU A 422 6.29 7.85 -31.81
C GLU A 422 5.46 8.93 -32.50
N SER A 423 4.93 9.85 -31.70
CA SER A 423 4.04 10.90 -32.16
C SER A 423 4.65 12.29 -31.98
N GLY A 424 5.69 12.44 -31.15
CA GLY A 424 6.43 13.70 -31.00
C GLY A 424 7.88 13.55 -30.52
N PRO A 425 8.72 12.66 -31.08
CA PRO A 425 10.06 12.40 -30.54
C PRO A 425 10.98 13.62 -30.58
N GLU A 426 10.81 14.53 -31.54
CA GLU A 426 11.65 15.75 -31.60
C GLU A 426 11.29 16.70 -30.46
N SER A 427 10.00 16.87 -30.14
CA SER A 427 9.56 17.68 -29.01
C SER A 427 9.95 17.07 -27.66
N TRP A 428 10.00 15.75 -27.53
CA TRP A 428 10.53 15.10 -26.33
C TRP A 428 12.01 15.47 -26.14
N LYS A 429 12.81 15.34 -27.20
CA LYS A 429 14.23 15.70 -27.20
C LYS A 429 14.48 17.20 -26.98
N GLU A 430 13.60 18.05 -27.51
CA GLU A 430 13.73 19.51 -27.42
C GLU A 430 13.37 20.03 -26.02
N TYR A 431 12.37 19.44 -25.35
CA TYR A 431 11.81 19.99 -24.09
C TYR A 431 11.97 19.07 -22.88
N MET A 432 11.75 17.76 -23.02
CA MET A 432 11.65 16.83 -21.89
C MET A 432 13.01 16.26 -21.46
N GLU A 433 13.84 15.84 -22.44
CA GLU A 433 15.18 15.30 -22.16
C GLU A 433 16.12 16.30 -21.46
N PRO A 434 16.20 17.59 -21.88
CA PRO A 434 17.08 18.56 -21.23
C PRO A 434 16.73 18.82 -19.76
N GLU A 435 15.45 18.64 -19.42
CA GLU A 435 14.91 18.79 -18.06
C GLU A 435 15.07 17.51 -17.22
N GLY A 436 15.57 16.42 -17.82
CA GLY A 436 15.81 15.16 -17.13
C GLY A 436 14.55 14.34 -16.82
N PHE A 437 13.48 14.51 -17.61
CA PHE A 437 12.27 13.71 -17.46
C PHE A 437 12.47 12.26 -17.93
N PHE A 438 12.04 11.32 -17.10
CA PHE A 438 11.91 9.92 -17.47
C PHE A 438 10.46 9.55 -17.78
N ASN A 439 10.27 8.88 -18.91
CA ASN A 439 8.97 8.49 -19.44
C ASN A 439 8.46 7.22 -18.74
N LEU A 440 7.47 7.39 -17.85
CA LEU A 440 6.75 6.29 -17.20
C LEU A 440 5.39 6.02 -17.87
N GLY A 441 5.21 6.37 -19.14
CA GLY A 441 4.00 6.07 -19.92
C GLY A 441 3.88 4.59 -20.30
N CYS A 442 2.70 4.01 -20.13
CA CYS A 442 2.32 2.70 -20.69
C CYS A 442 0.99 2.85 -21.42
N GLY A 443 0.90 2.44 -22.68
CA GLY A 443 -0.33 2.54 -23.45
C GLY A 443 -1.52 1.84 -22.78
N TRP A 444 -2.74 2.26 -23.10
CA TRP A 444 -4.00 1.75 -22.53
C TRP A 444 -4.16 1.81 -21.01
N ASP A 445 -3.16 2.29 -20.27
CA ASP A 445 -3.26 2.42 -18.83
C ASP A 445 -4.44 3.29 -18.42
N ARG A 446 -5.18 2.77 -17.44
CA ARG A 446 -6.15 3.48 -16.63
C ARG A 446 -5.52 3.83 -15.28
N ILE A 447 -6.24 4.59 -14.46
CA ILE A 447 -5.78 5.00 -13.11
C ILE A 447 -5.31 3.78 -12.30
N GLU A 448 -6.12 2.72 -12.29
CA GLU A 448 -5.84 1.51 -11.52
C GLU A 448 -4.64 0.69 -12.03
N ASN A 449 -4.27 0.86 -13.30
CA ASN A 449 -3.07 0.23 -13.86
C ASN A 449 -1.81 0.99 -13.44
N VAL A 450 -1.87 2.32 -13.40
CA VAL A 450 -0.78 3.13 -12.82
C VAL A 450 -0.63 2.84 -11.33
N LEU A 451 -1.74 2.70 -10.61
CA LEU A 451 -1.71 2.32 -9.19
C LEU A 451 -0.98 1.00 -8.97
N TRP A 452 -1.21 0.00 -9.83
CA TRP A 452 -0.43 -1.24 -9.83
C TRP A 452 1.07 -0.96 -9.99
N ARG A 453 1.48 -0.21 -11.01
CA ARG A 453 2.91 0.09 -11.28
C ARG A 453 3.58 0.86 -10.13
N VAL A 454 2.85 1.75 -9.47
CA VAL A 454 3.31 2.46 -8.26
C VAL A 454 3.53 1.49 -7.10
N TYR A 455 2.66 0.50 -6.91
CA TYR A 455 2.85 -0.56 -5.92
C TYR A 455 3.96 -1.56 -6.29
N HIS A 456 4.32 -1.63 -7.57
CA HIS A 456 5.35 -2.55 -8.08
C HIS A 456 6.67 -1.83 -8.39
N GLY A 457 6.93 -0.69 -7.75
CA GLY A 457 8.28 -0.15 -7.59
C GLY A 457 8.73 0.92 -8.58
N GLU A 458 7.86 1.44 -9.47
CA GLU A 458 8.29 2.48 -10.42
C GLU A 458 8.69 3.82 -9.76
N LEU A 459 8.35 4.02 -8.49
CA LEU A 459 8.71 5.20 -7.70
C LEU A 459 9.57 4.86 -6.48
N ASP A 460 10.15 3.66 -6.42
CA ASP A 460 10.92 3.20 -5.28
C ASP A 460 12.43 3.35 -5.53
N GLY A 461 13.21 3.57 -4.47
CA GLY A 461 14.67 3.55 -4.53
C GLY A 461 15.35 4.83 -5.05
N PHE A 462 14.60 5.93 -5.24
CA PHE A 462 15.14 7.24 -5.61
C PHE A 462 14.24 8.37 -5.11
N ASN A 463 14.77 9.61 -5.07
CA ASN A 463 14.02 10.81 -4.72
C ASN A 463 13.89 11.70 -5.96
N ALA A 464 12.69 11.79 -6.53
CA ALA A 464 12.37 12.71 -7.60
C ALA A 464 12.31 14.15 -7.07
N GLU A 465 12.78 15.10 -7.87
CA GLU A 465 12.53 16.52 -7.67
C GLU A 465 11.09 16.86 -8.09
N GLU A 466 10.56 16.15 -9.09
CA GLU A 466 9.24 16.40 -9.66
C GLU A 466 8.57 15.12 -10.19
N VAL A 467 7.28 14.97 -9.93
CA VAL A 467 6.41 13.94 -10.50
C VAL A 467 5.24 14.60 -11.24
N VAL A 468 5.13 14.35 -12.55
CA VAL A 468 3.99 14.76 -13.36
C VAL A 468 3.07 13.57 -13.58
N LEU A 469 1.78 13.69 -13.23
CA LEU A 469 0.76 12.69 -13.53
C LEU A 469 -0.18 13.20 -14.63
N MET A 470 -0.27 12.47 -15.74
CA MET A 470 -1.27 12.67 -16.80
C MET A 470 -1.96 11.34 -17.14
N ILE A 471 -3.05 11.04 -16.45
CA ILE A 471 -3.79 9.78 -16.57
C ILE A 471 -5.31 10.01 -16.47
N GLY A 472 -6.12 9.02 -16.86
CA GLY A 472 -7.58 9.03 -16.70
C GLY A 472 -8.38 9.11 -18.00
N ILE A 473 -7.75 9.44 -19.14
CA ILE A 473 -8.48 9.52 -20.43
C ILE A 473 -9.11 8.18 -20.83
N ASN A 474 -8.45 7.06 -20.53
CA ASN A 474 -8.93 5.71 -20.80
C ASN A 474 -10.06 5.27 -19.84
N ASN A 475 -10.35 6.06 -18.80
CA ASN A 475 -11.47 5.81 -17.88
C ASN A 475 -12.77 6.50 -18.32
N ILE A 476 -12.72 7.48 -19.25
CA ILE A 476 -13.90 8.27 -19.66
C ILE A 476 -15.06 7.37 -20.14
N GLY A 477 -14.80 6.32 -20.90
CA GLY A 477 -15.86 5.42 -21.39
C GLY A 477 -16.39 4.42 -20.36
N LEU A 478 -15.78 4.33 -19.18
CA LEU A 478 -15.98 3.22 -18.23
C LEU A 478 -16.43 3.68 -16.84
N ASN A 479 -16.05 4.89 -16.45
CA ASN A 479 -16.23 5.42 -15.11
C ASN A 479 -16.97 6.76 -15.12
N SER A 480 -17.61 7.07 -13.99
CA SER A 480 -18.14 8.42 -13.75
C SER A 480 -17.02 9.43 -13.53
N ASP A 481 -17.34 10.72 -13.60
CA ASP A 481 -16.37 11.77 -13.31
C ASP A 481 -15.93 11.72 -11.83
N GLU A 482 -16.83 11.34 -10.93
CA GLU A 482 -16.55 11.17 -9.50
C GLU A 482 -15.56 10.02 -9.24
N GLU A 483 -15.79 8.85 -9.86
CA GLU A 483 -14.88 7.70 -9.74
C GLU A 483 -13.48 8.00 -10.30
N ILE A 484 -13.40 8.82 -11.36
CA ILE A 484 -12.13 9.26 -11.94
C ILE A 484 -11.40 10.21 -10.98
N VAL A 485 -12.09 11.20 -10.42
CA VAL A 485 -11.49 12.16 -9.47
C VAL A 485 -11.04 11.46 -8.19
N GLU A 486 -11.88 10.57 -7.64
CA GLU A 486 -11.53 9.76 -6.46
C GLU A 486 -10.33 8.84 -6.73
N GLY A 487 -10.31 8.19 -7.89
CA GLY A 487 -9.19 7.36 -8.33
C GLY A 487 -7.88 8.16 -8.47
N LEU A 488 -7.94 9.34 -9.08
CA LEU A 488 -6.79 10.22 -9.23
C LEU A 488 -6.27 10.70 -7.87
N GLU A 489 -7.15 11.13 -6.96
CA GLU A 489 -6.77 11.54 -5.61
C GLU A 489 -6.13 10.37 -4.83
N PHE A 490 -6.72 9.17 -4.92
CA PHE A 490 -6.18 7.98 -4.29
C PHE A 490 -4.77 7.67 -4.81
N LEU A 491 -4.58 7.65 -6.13
CA LEU A 491 -3.29 7.41 -6.78
C LEU A 491 -2.25 8.47 -6.42
N LEU A 492 -2.62 9.75 -6.45
CA LEU A 492 -1.73 10.86 -6.13
C LEU A 492 -1.23 10.79 -4.68
N ARG A 493 -2.07 10.35 -3.73
CA ARG A 493 -1.62 10.07 -2.36
C ARG A 493 -0.59 8.95 -2.30
N GLN A 494 -0.70 7.92 -3.15
CA GLN A 494 0.28 6.83 -3.19
C GLN A 494 1.61 7.28 -3.81
N ILE A 495 1.55 8.21 -4.76
CA ILE A 495 2.72 8.88 -5.35
C ILE A 495 3.39 9.77 -4.29
N GLU A 496 2.63 10.64 -3.62
CA GLU A 496 3.13 11.53 -2.57
C GLU A 496 3.79 10.76 -1.42
N LEU A 497 3.22 9.61 -1.03
CA LEU A 497 3.82 8.78 0.02
C LEU A 497 5.20 8.24 -0.35
N ARG A 498 5.43 7.92 -1.64
CA ARG A 498 6.69 7.38 -2.15
C ARG A 498 7.69 8.46 -2.56
N GLN A 499 7.20 9.65 -2.86
CA GLN A 499 7.96 10.80 -3.37
C GLN A 499 7.57 12.06 -2.58
N ASN A 500 7.77 12.00 -1.25
CA ASN A 500 7.28 13.00 -0.30
C ASN A 500 7.90 14.40 -0.45
N ASP A 501 9.12 14.47 -0.98
CA ASP A 501 9.86 15.71 -1.20
C ASP A 501 9.68 16.26 -2.64
N ALA A 502 9.01 15.50 -3.52
CA ALA A 502 8.83 15.86 -4.92
C ALA A 502 7.71 16.90 -5.10
N VAL A 503 7.89 17.80 -6.06
CA VAL A 503 6.79 18.64 -6.56
C VAL A 503 5.85 17.76 -7.38
N ILE A 504 4.58 17.66 -6.95
CA ILE A 504 3.56 16.90 -7.68
C ILE A 504 2.78 17.83 -8.60
N LYS A 505 2.89 17.60 -9.91
CA LYS A 505 2.07 18.26 -10.93
C LYS A 505 0.99 17.31 -11.45
N VAL A 506 -0.25 17.78 -11.44
CA VAL A 506 -1.42 17.07 -11.98
C VAL A 506 -1.77 17.72 -13.31
N ALA A 507 -1.54 17.03 -14.42
CA ALA A 507 -1.96 17.51 -15.72
C ALA A 507 -3.43 17.13 -15.96
N GLY A 508 -4.24 18.12 -16.32
CA GLY A 508 -5.59 17.90 -16.82
C GLY A 508 -5.58 16.96 -18.02
N LEU A 509 -6.64 16.16 -18.13
CA LEU A 509 -6.83 15.25 -19.27
C LEU A 509 -6.82 16.08 -20.56
N LEU A 510 -6.06 15.63 -21.56
CA LEU A 510 -6.04 16.29 -22.86
C LEU A 510 -7.40 16.15 -23.56
N PRO A 511 -7.83 17.15 -24.35
CA PRO A 511 -9.08 17.05 -25.08
C PRO A 511 -9.03 15.90 -26.10
N MET A 512 -10.13 15.18 -26.20
CA MET A 512 -10.33 14.08 -27.14
C MET A 512 -11.54 14.38 -28.00
N ARG A 513 -11.44 14.05 -29.30
CA ARG A 513 -12.52 14.24 -30.28
C ARG A 513 -13.87 13.80 -29.71
N SER A 514 -14.86 14.68 -29.78
CA SER A 514 -16.25 14.43 -29.34
C SER A 514 -16.44 14.25 -27.83
N GLN A 515 -15.40 14.41 -27.00
CA GLN A 515 -15.49 14.37 -25.53
C GLN A 515 -15.06 15.70 -24.88
N GLU A 516 -14.83 16.75 -25.67
CA GLU A 516 -14.22 18.01 -25.21
C GLU A 516 -15.01 18.63 -24.04
N GLU A 517 -16.34 18.66 -24.14
CA GLU A 517 -17.21 19.21 -23.10
C GLU A 517 -17.15 18.43 -21.78
N ARG A 518 -17.07 17.10 -21.86
CA ARG A 518 -16.96 16.27 -20.66
C ARG A 518 -15.59 16.44 -20.02
N ILE A 519 -14.53 16.43 -20.82
CA ILE A 519 -13.15 16.59 -20.36
C ILE A 519 -12.96 17.97 -19.71
N LYS A 520 -13.55 19.02 -20.29
CA LYS A 520 -13.55 20.37 -19.70
C LYS A 520 -14.12 20.36 -18.27
N ARG A 521 -15.34 19.83 -18.08
CA ARG A 521 -15.97 19.73 -16.76
C ARG A 521 -15.21 18.84 -15.79
N LEU A 522 -14.64 17.74 -16.27
CA LEU A 522 -13.83 16.85 -15.45
C LEU A 522 -12.53 17.54 -15.00
N ASN A 523 -11.86 18.28 -15.88
CA ASN A 523 -10.65 19.03 -15.55
C ASN A 523 -10.92 20.14 -14.52
N GLU A 524 -12.11 20.76 -14.52
CA GLU A 524 -12.52 21.66 -13.43
C GLU A 524 -12.52 20.92 -12.09
N LYS A 525 -13.12 19.74 -12.01
CA LYS A 525 -13.12 18.91 -10.78
C LYS A 525 -11.71 18.47 -10.37
N VAL A 526 -10.89 18.04 -11.33
CA VAL A 526 -9.48 17.66 -11.08
C VAL A 526 -8.68 18.85 -10.57
N SER A 527 -8.90 20.05 -11.10
CA SER A 527 -8.22 21.26 -10.64
C SER A 527 -8.58 21.60 -9.18
N VAL A 528 -9.85 21.46 -8.82
CA VAL A 528 -10.34 21.67 -7.45
C VAL A 528 -9.73 20.62 -6.51
N MET A 529 -9.74 19.35 -6.91
CA MET A 529 -9.14 18.25 -6.15
C MET A 529 -7.64 18.48 -5.91
N ALA A 530 -6.88 18.86 -6.95
CA ALA A 530 -5.46 19.14 -6.85
C ALA A 530 -5.18 20.32 -5.90
N LYS A 531 -5.93 21.43 -6.06
CA LYS A 531 -5.83 22.60 -5.18
C LYS A 531 -6.14 22.26 -3.72
N ILE A 532 -7.19 21.49 -3.45
CA ILE A 532 -7.56 21.06 -2.09
C ILE A 532 -6.47 20.18 -1.46
N ASN A 533 -5.74 19.39 -2.24
CA ASN A 533 -4.65 18.54 -1.74
C ASN A 533 -3.26 19.20 -1.81
N GLY A 534 -3.14 20.42 -2.36
CA GLY A 534 -1.87 21.16 -2.43
C GLY A 534 -0.96 20.72 -3.59
N TRP A 535 -1.51 20.03 -4.58
CA TRP A 535 -0.79 19.63 -5.79
C TRP A 535 -0.94 20.69 -6.90
N HIS A 536 0.06 20.81 -7.76
CA HIS A 536 0.08 21.81 -8.82
C HIS A 536 -0.71 21.34 -10.04
N PHE A 537 -1.91 21.91 -10.24
CA PHE A 537 -2.67 21.63 -11.45
C PHE A 537 -2.16 22.43 -12.65
N ILE A 538 -1.92 21.75 -13.77
CA ILE A 538 -1.67 22.36 -15.07
C ILE A 538 -2.70 21.85 -16.07
N ASN A 539 -3.12 22.68 -17.02
CA ASN A 539 -4.10 22.27 -18.04
C ASN A 539 -3.54 22.43 -19.46
N PRO A 540 -2.54 21.63 -19.86
CA PRO A 540 -1.90 21.73 -21.17
C PRO A 540 -2.88 21.59 -22.34
N GLY A 541 -3.97 20.85 -22.15
CA GLY A 541 -4.95 20.57 -23.19
C GLY A 541 -5.62 21.80 -23.80
N VAL A 542 -5.65 22.94 -23.10
CA VAL A 542 -6.26 24.18 -23.64
C VAL A 542 -5.53 24.71 -24.88
N ASN A 543 -4.23 24.45 -25.00
CA ASN A 543 -3.42 24.84 -26.15
C ASN A 543 -3.67 23.97 -27.40
N LEU A 544 -4.45 22.90 -27.26
CA LEU A 544 -4.79 21.97 -28.34
C LEU A 544 -6.18 22.24 -28.93
N LEU A 545 -6.84 23.33 -28.51
CA LEU A 545 -8.20 23.67 -28.90
C LEU A 545 -8.24 24.83 -29.90
N ARG A 546 -9.23 24.76 -30.81
CA ARG A 546 -9.66 25.83 -31.69
C ARG A 546 -11.19 25.91 -31.65
N ASN A 547 -11.74 27.02 -31.16
CA ASN A 547 -13.19 27.21 -30.95
C ASN A 547 -13.83 26.11 -30.08
N ASP A 548 -13.25 25.85 -28.89
CA ASP A 548 -13.69 24.81 -27.94
C ASP A 548 -13.73 23.36 -28.48
N LYS A 549 -13.14 23.12 -29.66
CA LYS A 549 -12.94 21.80 -30.26
C LYS A 549 -11.47 21.52 -30.45
N ILE A 550 -11.09 20.24 -30.53
CA ILE A 550 -9.70 19.90 -30.86
C ILE A 550 -9.29 20.55 -32.19
N ASP A 551 -8.09 21.14 -32.24
CA ASP A 551 -7.47 21.48 -33.51
C ASP A 551 -6.91 20.20 -34.12
N GLU A 552 -7.65 19.62 -35.06
CA GLU A 552 -7.30 18.36 -35.73
C GLU A 552 -5.88 18.36 -36.32
N SER A 553 -5.31 19.53 -36.65
CA SER A 553 -3.94 19.63 -37.17
C SER A 553 -2.85 19.36 -36.13
N LEU A 554 -3.20 19.34 -34.84
CA LEU A 554 -2.31 19.09 -33.70
C LEU A 554 -2.37 17.64 -33.22
N PHE A 555 -3.23 16.80 -33.79
CA PHE A 555 -3.40 15.40 -33.41
C PHE A 555 -3.06 14.46 -34.58
N ARG A 556 -2.78 13.20 -34.24
CA ARG A 556 -2.65 12.11 -35.22
C ARG A 556 -3.99 11.47 -35.54
N ASP A 557 -4.81 11.26 -34.52
CA ASP A 557 -6.04 10.46 -34.58
C ASP A 557 -7.23 11.09 -33.84
N GLY A 558 -7.06 12.29 -33.28
CA GLY A 558 -8.04 13.00 -32.45
C GLY A 558 -7.93 12.69 -30.95
N LEU A 559 -6.89 11.96 -30.52
CA LEU A 559 -6.55 11.72 -29.12
C LEU A 559 -5.07 11.97 -28.85
N HIS A 560 -4.17 11.44 -29.69
CA HIS A 560 -2.73 11.56 -29.52
C HIS A 560 -2.21 12.83 -30.21
N PRO A 561 -1.60 13.79 -29.46
CA PRO A 561 -0.94 14.92 -30.07
C PRO A 561 0.14 14.47 -31.06
N ASN A 562 0.32 15.20 -32.15
CA ASN A 562 1.47 15.05 -33.03
C ASN A 562 2.60 15.99 -32.56
N GLU A 563 3.72 15.99 -33.27
CA GLU A 563 4.88 16.85 -33.02
C GLU A 563 4.51 18.32 -32.75
N LYS A 564 3.59 18.90 -33.53
CA LYS A 564 3.13 20.29 -33.31
C LYS A 564 2.31 20.43 -32.04
N GLY A 565 1.44 19.47 -31.75
CA GLY A 565 0.65 19.44 -30.52
C GLY A 565 1.54 19.32 -29.28
N TYR A 566 2.51 18.41 -29.29
CA TYR A 566 3.44 18.24 -28.18
C TYR A 566 4.29 19.50 -27.92
N LYS A 567 4.75 20.19 -28.97
CA LYS A 567 5.46 21.48 -28.84
C LYS A 567 4.66 22.56 -28.11
N LEU A 568 3.32 22.49 -28.15
CA LEU A 568 2.46 23.46 -27.46
C LEU A 568 2.20 23.11 -25.99
N ILE A 569 2.36 21.84 -25.60
CA ILE A 569 2.09 21.38 -24.22
C ILE A 569 3.35 21.15 -23.40
N ALA A 570 4.47 20.78 -24.03
CA ALA A 570 5.71 20.47 -23.33
C ALA A 570 6.19 21.64 -22.45
N PRO A 571 6.18 22.91 -22.90
CA PRO A 571 6.60 24.04 -22.06
C PRO A 571 5.77 24.22 -20.78
N LEU A 572 4.49 23.83 -20.78
CA LEU A 572 3.63 23.88 -19.60
C LEU A 572 3.90 22.72 -18.63
N ILE A 573 4.35 21.59 -19.14
CA ILE A 573 4.75 20.43 -18.34
C ILE A 573 6.10 20.72 -17.68
N THR A 574 7.05 21.24 -18.45
CA THR A 574 8.42 21.51 -18.00
C THR A 574 8.56 22.81 -17.20
N SER A 575 7.56 23.70 -17.23
CA SER A 575 7.65 24.96 -16.50
C SER A 575 7.91 24.73 -15.02
N ASP A 576 8.94 25.38 -14.48
CA ASP A 576 9.20 25.40 -13.05
C ASP A 576 8.03 26.08 -12.35
N VAL A 577 7.18 25.29 -11.70
CA VAL A 577 6.52 25.76 -10.50
C VAL A 577 7.60 25.70 -9.44
N GLY A 578 8.24 26.84 -9.20
CA GLY A 578 9.18 26.95 -8.08
C GLY A 578 8.55 26.29 -6.86
N LYS A 579 9.36 25.59 -6.05
CA LYS A 579 8.89 25.06 -4.76
C LYS A 579 8.04 26.16 -4.14
N SER A 580 6.77 25.88 -3.81
CA SER A 580 6.06 26.71 -2.83
C SER A 580 7.08 26.97 -1.73
N VAL A 581 7.45 28.23 -1.53
CA VAL A 581 8.70 28.61 -0.88
C VAL A 581 8.70 28.02 0.54
N ILE A 582 9.27 26.83 0.68
CA ILE A 582 9.70 26.25 1.95
C ILE A 582 11.02 26.95 2.26
N SER A 583 10.97 28.25 2.55
CA SER A 583 12.13 28.96 3.10
C SER A 583 11.64 30.06 4.03
N GLY A 584 11.55 29.72 5.31
CA GLY A 584 11.24 30.67 6.36
C GLY A 584 11.29 30.09 7.76
N PHE A 585 11.00 28.79 7.92
CA PHE A 585 10.83 28.19 9.25
C PHE A 585 11.78 27.03 9.46
N LYS A 586 12.55 27.09 10.56
CA LYS A 586 13.41 26.00 11.00
C LYS A 586 12.50 24.91 11.60
N ALA A 587 12.38 23.77 10.92
CA ALA A 587 11.64 22.63 11.46
C ALA A 587 12.19 22.26 12.85
N PRO A 588 11.33 21.89 13.82
CA PRO A 588 11.78 21.46 15.13
C PRO A 588 12.68 20.22 15.01
N GLU A 589 13.58 20.04 15.98
CA GLU A 589 14.52 18.91 16.04
C GLU A 589 13.80 17.56 15.91
N ASN A 590 14.54 16.54 15.47
CA ASN A 590 13.99 15.20 15.23
C ASN A 590 13.29 14.68 16.48
N LYS A 591 11.99 14.41 16.32
CA LYS A 591 11.12 13.81 17.33
C LYS A 591 11.74 12.50 17.83
N HIS A 592 11.82 12.32 19.15
CA HIS A 592 12.27 11.04 19.72
C HIS A 592 11.30 9.92 19.32
N GLU A 593 11.85 8.79 18.86
CA GLU A 593 11.11 7.68 18.20
C GLU A 593 9.95 7.10 19.04
N LYS A 594 10.01 7.23 20.37
CA LYS A 594 8.98 6.74 21.32
C LYS A 594 8.09 7.83 21.92
N SER A 595 8.26 9.08 21.51
CA SER A 595 7.47 10.18 22.04
C SER A 595 6.18 10.38 21.25
N THR A 596 5.16 10.92 21.91
CA THR A 596 3.95 11.48 21.28
C THR A 596 4.12 12.99 21.22
N ARG A 597 4.04 13.57 20.02
CA ARG A 597 4.11 15.01 19.79
C ARG A 597 2.70 15.60 19.80
N LEU A 598 2.43 16.36 20.86
CA LEU A 598 1.21 17.12 21.06
C LEU A 598 1.38 18.51 20.45
N MET A 599 0.33 19.05 19.84
CA MET A 599 0.36 20.40 19.28
C MET A 599 -0.94 21.16 19.57
N SER A 600 -0.84 22.47 19.76
CA SER A 600 -1.97 23.39 19.78
C SER A 600 -1.78 24.47 18.73
N TYR A 601 -2.83 24.83 18.01
CA TYR A 601 -2.77 25.94 17.08
C TYR A 601 -4.13 26.63 16.89
N ASN A 602 -4.24 27.87 17.36
CA ASN A 602 -5.33 28.77 16.97
C ASN A 602 -5.00 29.29 15.56
N ILE A 603 -5.82 28.91 14.58
CA ILE A 603 -5.53 29.20 13.16
C ILE A 603 -6.23 30.47 12.68
N ARG A 604 -7.00 31.14 13.52
CA ARG A 604 -7.76 32.35 13.15
C ARG A 604 -8.50 32.16 11.83
N ASN A 605 -9.34 31.13 11.72
CA ASN A 605 -10.08 30.77 10.49
C ASN A 605 -9.19 30.61 9.23
N ALA A 606 -7.91 30.28 9.43
CA ALA A 606 -6.85 30.21 8.42
C ALA A 606 -6.56 31.53 7.70
N ARG A 607 -6.96 32.67 8.27
CA ARG A 607 -6.73 34.01 7.74
C ARG A 607 -5.49 34.63 8.36
N GLY A 608 -4.43 34.77 7.56
CA GLY A 608 -3.16 35.32 8.01
C GLY A 608 -3.22 36.80 8.42
N LEU A 609 -2.12 37.29 9.00
CA LEU A 609 -1.92 38.73 9.30
C LEU A 609 -1.79 39.60 8.03
N ASP A 610 -1.61 38.96 6.87
CA ASP A 610 -1.69 39.55 5.54
C ASP A 610 -3.13 39.61 5.00
N ASP A 611 -4.12 39.24 5.82
CA ASP A 611 -5.55 39.16 5.47
C ASP A 611 -5.90 38.13 4.38
N ILE A 612 -5.00 37.19 4.10
CA ILE A 612 -5.22 36.13 3.12
C ILE A 612 -5.63 34.84 3.83
N THR A 613 -6.74 34.23 3.41
CA THR A 613 -7.13 32.89 3.83
C THR A 613 -6.34 31.84 3.05
N ASP A 614 -5.51 31.06 3.75
CA ASP A 614 -4.57 30.12 3.14
C ASP A 614 -4.49 28.81 3.95
N TYR A 615 -5.26 27.81 3.53
CA TYR A 615 -5.28 26.50 4.19
C TYR A 615 -3.99 25.71 3.99
N ASP A 616 -3.26 25.95 2.88
CA ASP A 616 -1.97 25.31 2.62
C ASP A 616 -0.93 25.81 3.60
N ARG A 617 -0.93 27.11 3.90
CA ARG A 617 -0.06 27.71 4.90
C ARG A 617 -0.25 27.07 6.27
N ILE A 618 -1.49 26.89 6.73
CA ILE A 618 -1.79 26.20 7.99
C ILE A 618 -1.36 24.73 7.94
N ALA A 619 -1.72 24.01 6.88
CA ALA A 619 -1.33 22.60 6.74
C ALA A 619 0.19 22.41 6.68
N ASN A 620 0.92 23.32 6.06
CA ASN A 620 2.38 23.29 5.99
C ASN A 620 3.02 23.54 7.35
N VAL A 621 2.47 24.45 8.17
CA VAL A 621 2.89 24.61 9.56
C VAL A 621 2.70 23.28 10.31
N ILE A 622 1.53 22.65 10.21
CA ILE A 622 1.25 21.36 10.86
C ILE A 622 2.23 20.28 10.38
N LYS A 623 2.40 20.12 9.06
CA LYS A 623 3.33 19.15 8.46
C LYS A 623 4.78 19.39 8.88
N SER A 624 5.21 20.64 9.04
CA SER A 624 6.57 20.97 9.48
C SER A 624 6.84 20.54 10.93
N VAL A 625 5.82 20.63 11.80
CA VAL A 625 5.90 20.23 13.21
C VAL A 625 5.79 18.71 13.37
N ARG A 626 5.10 18.03 12.45
CA ARG A 626 4.86 16.57 12.44
C ARG A 626 4.19 16.06 13.73
N PRO A 627 3.10 16.70 14.23
CA PRO A 627 2.42 16.23 15.44
C PRO A 627 1.77 14.85 15.21
N ASP A 628 1.64 14.06 16.28
CA ASP A 628 0.78 12.88 16.22
C ASP A 628 -0.68 13.25 16.43
N ILE A 629 -0.91 14.33 17.18
CA ILE A 629 -2.23 14.88 17.44
C ILE A 629 -2.14 16.39 17.67
N ILE A 630 -3.10 17.14 17.11
CA ILE A 630 -3.18 18.60 17.23
C ILE A 630 -4.60 19.04 17.58
N GLY A 631 -4.70 19.96 18.55
CA GLY A 631 -5.91 20.73 18.81
C GLY A 631 -5.88 22.02 18.01
N ILE A 632 -6.92 22.24 17.20
CA ILE A 632 -7.07 23.41 16.34
C ILE A 632 -8.25 24.26 16.83
N GLN A 633 -8.02 25.55 17.02
CA GLN A 633 -9.04 26.51 17.44
C GLN A 633 -9.41 27.48 16.30
N GLU A 634 -10.60 28.08 16.39
CA GLU A 634 -11.15 29.02 15.41
C GLU A 634 -11.38 28.45 14.01
N LEU A 635 -12.07 27.31 13.95
CA LEU A 635 -12.39 26.61 12.71
C LEU A 635 -13.77 26.99 12.17
N ASP A 636 -13.81 27.38 10.91
CA ASP A 636 -15.02 27.41 10.12
C ASP A 636 -15.36 26.02 9.54
N SER A 637 -16.64 25.73 9.46
CA SER A 637 -17.17 24.58 8.73
C SER A 637 -18.34 25.06 7.87
N VAL A 638 -18.13 25.08 6.55
CA VAL A 638 -19.11 25.43 5.52
C VAL A 638 -19.80 26.80 5.75
N THR A 639 -19.04 27.79 6.23
CA THR A 639 -19.55 29.15 6.46
C THR A 639 -19.37 30.04 5.23
N GLY A 640 -20.12 31.13 5.10
CA GLY A 640 -19.92 32.14 4.05
C GLY A 640 -18.52 32.75 4.10
N ARG A 641 -18.00 33.03 5.30
CA ARG A 641 -16.60 33.48 5.55
C ARG A 641 -15.54 32.54 4.98
N SER A 642 -15.81 31.24 4.98
CA SER A 642 -14.92 30.21 4.41
C SER A 642 -15.29 29.84 2.96
N GLU A 643 -16.19 30.60 2.32
CA GLU A 643 -16.73 30.33 0.98
C GLU A 643 -17.33 28.91 0.85
N GLY A 644 -17.95 28.41 1.92
CA GLY A 644 -18.55 27.08 1.95
C GLY A 644 -17.54 25.94 2.13
N VAL A 645 -16.31 26.21 2.60
CA VAL A 645 -15.30 25.19 2.83
C VAL A 645 -15.45 24.55 4.23
N ASP A 646 -15.40 23.22 4.31
CA ASP A 646 -15.15 22.52 5.56
C ASP A 646 -13.65 22.52 5.88
N VAL A 647 -13.21 23.51 6.66
CA VAL A 647 -11.78 23.81 6.87
C VAL A 647 -11.06 22.64 7.54
N LEU A 648 -11.66 22.02 8.57
CA LEU A 648 -11.01 20.89 9.26
C LEU A 648 -10.85 19.68 8.33
N ASN A 649 -11.83 19.40 7.47
CA ASN A 649 -11.72 18.32 6.49
C ASN A 649 -10.69 18.62 5.40
N VAL A 650 -10.51 19.90 5.02
CA VAL A 650 -9.39 20.30 4.15
C VAL A 650 -8.05 20.07 4.82
N LEU A 651 -7.87 20.53 6.06
CA LEU A 651 -6.62 20.33 6.80
C LEU A 651 -6.32 18.85 7.07
N SER A 652 -7.34 18.05 7.38
CA SER A 652 -7.25 16.59 7.52
C SER A 652 -6.68 15.92 6.27
N ARG A 653 -7.19 16.28 5.09
CA ARG A 653 -6.70 15.75 3.81
C ARG A 653 -5.27 16.18 3.51
N LYS A 654 -4.95 17.47 3.72
CA LYS A 654 -3.60 18.03 3.46
C LYS A 654 -2.52 17.53 4.44
N THR A 655 -2.91 17.04 5.61
CA THR A 655 -1.99 16.54 6.66
C THR A 655 -2.00 15.03 6.81
N LEU A 656 -2.90 14.32 6.10
CA LEU A 656 -3.13 12.88 6.22
C LEU A 656 -3.51 12.43 7.64
N MET A 657 -4.29 13.26 8.35
CA MET A 657 -4.71 13.02 9.74
C MET A 657 -6.24 12.89 9.81
N TYR A 658 -6.77 12.10 10.73
CA TYR A 658 -8.20 11.96 11.00
C TYR A 658 -8.78 13.21 11.65
N ALA A 659 -9.88 13.74 11.10
CA ALA A 659 -10.58 14.89 11.66
C ALA A 659 -11.67 14.51 12.67
N THR A 660 -11.70 15.22 13.79
CA THR A 660 -12.82 15.24 14.74
C THR A 660 -13.24 16.67 15.03
N TYR A 661 -14.48 17.05 14.69
CA TYR A 661 -14.99 18.42 14.82
C TYR A 661 -15.98 18.58 15.99
N ALA A 662 -15.90 19.71 16.69
CA ALA A 662 -16.90 20.17 17.65
C ALA A 662 -17.32 21.61 17.33
N ALA A 663 -18.55 21.75 16.85
CA ALA A 663 -19.18 23.05 16.64
C ALA A 663 -19.49 23.71 17.99
N SER A 664 -19.10 24.97 18.12
CA SER A 664 -19.45 25.81 19.26
C SER A 664 -20.72 26.62 19.02
N ILE A 665 -20.90 27.11 17.78
CA ILE A 665 -22.09 27.86 17.34
C ILE A 665 -22.46 27.52 15.88
N ASP A 666 -23.71 27.80 15.51
CA ASP A 666 -24.10 27.99 14.11
C ASP A 666 -23.70 29.42 13.69
N TYR A 667 -23.02 29.57 12.55
CA TYR A 667 -22.47 30.84 12.10
C TYR A 667 -22.48 30.95 10.58
N ASP A 668 -23.01 32.05 10.04
CA ASP A 668 -22.91 32.43 8.62
C ASP A 668 -23.25 31.29 7.64
N GLY A 669 -24.39 30.63 7.85
CA GLY A 669 -24.86 29.51 7.04
C GLY A 669 -24.21 28.15 7.33
N GLY A 670 -23.12 28.13 8.11
CA GLY A 670 -22.42 26.93 8.54
C GLY A 670 -22.23 26.89 10.06
N LYS A 671 -21.06 26.41 10.51
CA LYS A 671 -20.72 26.28 11.93
C LYS A 671 -19.33 26.82 12.23
N TYR A 672 -19.13 27.29 13.44
CA TYR A 672 -17.84 27.73 13.95
C TYR A 672 -17.49 27.02 15.26
N GLY A 673 -16.24 26.59 15.41
CA GLY A 673 -15.83 25.81 16.57
C GLY A 673 -14.36 25.41 16.61
N ILE A 674 -14.11 24.22 17.16
CA ILE A 674 -12.78 23.65 17.38
C ILE A 674 -12.69 22.24 16.80
N GLY A 675 -11.47 21.75 16.58
CA GLY A 675 -11.23 20.45 15.96
C GLY A 675 -9.97 19.77 16.45
N VAL A 676 -9.90 18.46 16.27
CA VAL A 676 -8.70 17.66 16.48
C VAL A 676 -8.33 16.99 15.16
N LEU A 677 -7.05 17.04 14.81
CA LEU A 677 -6.46 16.16 13.80
C LEU A 677 -5.53 15.17 14.50
N SER A 678 -5.68 13.87 14.22
CA SER A 678 -4.86 12.80 14.82
C SER A 678 -4.36 11.82 13.75
N LYS A 679 -3.14 11.28 13.91
CA LYS A 679 -2.60 10.25 12.99
C LYS A 679 -3.40 8.95 13.01
N GLU A 680 -3.95 8.63 14.17
CA GLU A 680 -4.80 7.46 14.40
C GLU A 680 -6.24 7.89 14.63
N LYS A 681 -7.19 7.01 14.34
CA LYS A 681 -8.61 7.30 14.53
C LYS A 681 -8.95 7.22 16.03
N PRO A 682 -9.59 8.25 16.62
CA PRO A 682 -10.03 8.18 18.00
C PRO A 682 -10.97 7.01 18.30
N ILE A 683 -10.83 6.41 19.47
CA ILE A 683 -11.71 5.35 20.00
C ILE A 683 -13.08 5.94 20.32
N SER A 684 -13.10 7.07 21.02
CA SER A 684 -14.30 7.74 21.46
C SER A 684 -14.12 9.26 21.48
N VAL A 685 -15.23 9.99 21.51
CA VAL A 685 -15.26 11.46 21.43
C VAL A 685 -16.29 12.01 22.42
N ILE A 686 -15.87 12.97 23.24
CA ILE A 686 -16.72 13.68 24.21
C ILE A 686 -16.71 15.18 23.88
N LYS A 687 -17.90 15.78 23.86
CA LYS A 687 -18.11 17.20 23.55
C LYS A 687 -18.74 17.88 24.75
N VAL A 688 -18.05 18.86 25.32
CA VAL A 688 -18.44 19.51 26.58
C VAL A 688 -18.65 21.00 26.32
N PRO A 689 -19.88 21.52 26.42
CA PRO A 689 -20.12 22.96 26.35
C PRO A 689 -19.43 23.71 27.49
N LEU A 690 -18.81 24.83 27.17
CA LEU A 690 -18.18 25.74 28.11
C LEU A 690 -18.91 27.10 28.12
N PRO A 691 -18.96 27.78 29.27
CA PRO A 691 -19.68 29.04 29.42
C PRO A 691 -19.00 30.15 28.61
N CYS A 692 -19.82 30.97 27.96
CA CYS A 692 -19.41 32.25 27.39
C CYS A 692 -20.67 33.10 27.14
N LYS A 693 -20.68 34.34 27.63
CA LYS A 693 -21.86 35.23 27.50
C LYS A 693 -22.14 35.71 26.07
N SER A 694 -21.12 35.79 25.22
CA SER A 694 -21.22 36.33 23.85
C SER A 694 -21.17 35.24 22.77
N GLU A 695 -20.24 34.29 22.89
CA GLU A 695 -20.00 33.24 21.90
C GLU A 695 -19.75 31.91 22.62
N PRO A 696 -20.74 31.00 22.68
CA PRO A 696 -20.59 29.68 23.29
C PRO A 696 -19.27 29.00 22.95
N ARG A 697 -18.65 28.34 23.93
CA ARG A 697 -17.36 27.65 23.79
C ARG A 697 -17.53 26.15 23.96
N MET A 698 -16.52 25.40 23.55
CA MET A 698 -16.49 23.93 23.65
C MET A 698 -15.15 23.44 24.20
N MET A 699 -15.19 22.30 24.87
CA MET A 699 -14.06 21.40 25.02
C MET A 699 -14.38 20.11 24.25
N LEU A 700 -13.42 19.66 23.45
CA LEU A 700 -13.47 18.43 22.68
C LEU A 700 -12.43 17.46 23.23
N ILE A 701 -12.86 16.36 23.82
CA ILE A 701 -11.98 15.29 24.31
C ILE A 701 -12.06 14.14 23.32
N VAL A 702 -10.90 13.65 22.88
CA VAL A 702 -10.78 12.40 22.12
C VAL A 702 -10.02 11.37 22.93
N GLU A 703 -10.47 10.13 22.86
CA GLU A 703 -9.79 8.98 23.44
C GLU A 703 -8.90 8.31 22.40
N MET A 704 -7.62 8.18 22.73
CA MET A 704 -6.65 7.37 22.00
C MET A 704 -6.39 6.06 22.75
N ASP A 705 -5.63 5.14 22.15
CA ASP A 705 -5.29 3.85 22.76
C ASP A 705 -4.68 4.04 24.17
N ASP A 706 -3.69 4.91 24.30
CA ASP A 706 -2.91 5.05 25.53
C ASP A 706 -3.17 6.34 26.32
N TYR A 707 -3.95 7.29 25.80
CA TYR A 707 -4.18 8.60 26.45
C TYR A 707 -5.46 9.28 25.99
N TYR A 708 -5.87 10.31 26.73
CA TYR A 708 -6.91 11.25 26.32
C TYR A 708 -6.29 12.59 25.90
N PHE A 709 -6.89 13.21 24.88
CA PHE A 709 -6.48 14.51 24.37
C PHE A 709 -7.68 15.46 24.32
N GLY A 710 -7.62 16.53 25.10
CA GLY A 710 -8.60 17.61 25.14
C GLY A 710 -8.14 18.81 24.34
N ASN A 711 -9.02 19.36 23.50
CA ASN A 711 -8.86 20.64 22.84
C ASN A 711 -9.91 21.63 23.35
N THR A 712 -9.55 22.89 23.59
CA THR A 712 -10.48 23.95 24.02
C THR A 712 -10.11 25.35 23.51
N HIS A 713 -11.06 26.27 23.60
CA HIS A 713 -10.88 27.70 23.36
C HIS A 713 -11.72 28.48 24.38
N PHE A 714 -11.08 29.26 25.25
CA PHE A 714 -11.75 29.92 26.38
C PHE A 714 -12.45 31.23 26.01
N SER A 715 -13.34 31.68 26.90
CA SER A 715 -13.99 32.99 26.82
C SER A 715 -13.01 34.14 27.09
N LEU A 716 -13.29 35.32 26.54
CA LEU A 716 -12.58 36.57 26.85
C LEU A 716 -12.92 37.12 28.25
N HIS A 717 -13.98 36.61 28.91
CA HIS A 717 -14.38 37.03 30.26
C HIS A 717 -13.85 36.10 31.35
N SER A 718 -13.12 36.65 32.33
CA SER A 718 -12.49 35.87 33.41
C SER A 718 -13.49 35.04 34.24
N GLU A 719 -14.71 35.53 34.51
CA GLU A 719 -15.75 34.77 35.21
C GLU A 719 -16.13 33.48 34.49
N ASP A 720 -16.20 33.53 33.16
CA ASP A 720 -16.52 32.37 32.32
C ASP A 720 -15.33 31.41 32.23
N ARG A 721 -14.09 31.94 32.19
CA ARG A 721 -12.87 31.13 32.23
C ARG A 721 -12.76 30.31 33.51
N LEU A 722 -13.01 30.93 34.68
CA LEU A 722 -12.99 30.22 35.97
C LEU A 722 -14.04 29.10 36.02
N LYS A 723 -15.25 29.35 35.54
CA LYS A 723 -16.28 28.30 35.42
C LYS A 723 -15.86 27.19 34.45
N SER A 724 -15.15 27.53 33.38
CA SER A 724 -14.60 26.54 32.44
C SER A 724 -13.58 25.62 33.12
N VAL A 725 -12.71 26.16 33.99
CA VAL A 725 -11.76 25.37 34.80
C VAL A 725 -12.50 24.38 35.72
N GLU A 726 -13.58 24.81 36.37
CA GLU A 726 -14.40 23.93 37.21
C GLU A 726 -15.05 22.78 36.42
N ILE A 727 -15.52 23.05 35.21
CA ILE A 727 -16.11 22.04 34.32
C ILE A 727 -15.04 21.06 33.86
N ILE A 728 -13.89 21.55 33.40
CA ILE A 728 -12.76 20.71 32.95
C ILE A 728 -12.36 19.74 34.06
N LYS A 729 -12.20 20.24 35.30
CA LYS A 729 -11.91 19.39 36.45
C LYS A 729 -12.91 18.24 36.59
N LYS A 730 -14.21 18.56 36.58
CA LYS A 730 -15.28 17.55 36.74
C LYS A 730 -15.32 16.54 35.60
N GLU A 731 -15.01 16.93 34.38
CA GLU A 731 -15.02 16.02 33.23
C GLU A 731 -13.79 15.11 33.22
N VAL A 732 -12.61 15.63 33.54
CA VAL A 732 -11.39 14.83 33.64
C VAL A 732 -11.50 13.79 34.75
N GLU A 733 -12.11 14.13 35.89
CA GLU A 733 -12.37 13.21 37.01
C GLU A 733 -13.31 12.03 36.67
N LYS A 734 -14.02 12.09 35.54
CA LYS A 734 -14.90 10.99 35.06
C LYS A 734 -14.19 10.01 34.11
N LEU A 735 -13.01 10.39 33.60
CA LEU A 735 -12.28 9.57 32.63
C LEU A 735 -11.58 8.40 33.32
N ASN A 736 -11.13 7.42 32.54
CA ASN A 736 -10.33 6.31 33.08
C ASN A 736 -9.03 6.87 33.69
N PRO A 737 -8.80 6.73 35.01
CA PRO A 737 -7.61 7.28 35.67
C PRO A 737 -6.29 6.62 35.20
N ASP A 738 -6.35 5.44 34.59
CA ASP A 738 -5.16 4.73 34.10
C ASP A 738 -4.60 5.31 32.79
N LYS A 739 -5.34 6.20 32.11
CA LYS A 739 -4.88 6.88 30.89
C LYS A 739 -4.49 8.33 31.21
N PRO A 740 -3.27 8.77 30.86
CA PRO A 740 -2.91 10.19 30.92
C PRO A 740 -3.89 11.08 30.17
N PHE A 741 -4.11 12.29 30.67
CA PHE A 741 -4.93 13.31 30.03
C PHE A 741 -4.10 14.56 29.72
N PHE A 742 -4.12 14.96 28.45
CA PHE A 742 -3.48 16.19 27.98
C PHE A 742 -4.53 17.19 27.50
N LEU A 743 -4.42 18.44 27.93
CA LEU A 743 -5.29 19.54 27.50
C LEU A 743 -4.49 20.57 26.70
N VAL A 744 -5.00 20.95 25.54
CA VAL A 744 -4.44 22.00 24.70
C VAL A 744 -5.47 23.07 24.38
N GLY A 745 -5.01 24.28 24.12
CA GLY A 745 -5.89 25.32 23.59
C GLY A 745 -5.41 26.74 23.81
N ASP A 746 -6.19 27.66 23.23
CA ASP A 746 -6.14 29.08 23.54
C ASP A 746 -7.00 29.36 24.79
N ILE A 747 -6.31 29.72 25.88
CA ILE A 747 -6.92 29.96 27.19
C ILE A 747 -7.35 31.43 27.37
N ASN A 748 -6.96 32.33 26.46
CA ASN A 748 -7.26 33.77 26.55
C ASN A 748 -6.85 34.40 27.90
N ALA A 749 -5.80 33.87 28.54
CA ALA A 749 -5.31 34.33 29.84
C ALA A 749 -3.81 34.14 29.99
N THR A 750 -3.14 35.12 30.62
CA THR A 750 -1.69 35.07 30.88
C THR A 750 -1.39 34.24 32.14
N PRO A 751 -0.14 33.77 32.33
CA PRO A 751 0.24 32.91 33.46
C PRO A 751 -0.09 33.48 34.85
N GLU A 752 -0.18 34.80 34.98
CA GLU A 752 -0.44 35.51 36.24
C GLU A 752 -1.92 35.54 36.63
N MET A 753 -2.82 35.28 35.68
CA MET A 753 -4.27 35.35 35.87
C MET A 753 -4.79 34.19 36.74
N GLY A 754 -5.91 34.43 37.44
CA GLY A 754 -6.45 33.51 38.44
C GLY A 754 -6.82 32.14 37.85
N GLU A 755 -7.46 32.13 36.69
CA GLU A 755 -7.87 30.92 35.97
C GLU A 755 -6.69 30.01 35.57
N VAL A 756 -5.57 30.58 35.13
CA VAL A 756 -4.36 29.80 34.80
C VAL A 756 -3.72 29.27 36.08
N LYS A 757 -3.71 30.05 37.16
CA LYS A 757 -3.26 29.57 38.48
C LYS A 757 -4.13 28.44 39.02
N GLU A 758 -5.44 28.45 38.79
CA GLU A 758 -6.31 27.33 39.15
C GLU A 758 -6.05 26.09 38.28
N LEU A 759 -5.81 26.25 36.97
CA LEU A 759 -5.40 25.14 36.10
C LEU A 759 -4.06 24.53 36.57
N LEU A 760 -3.08 25.34 36.95
CA LEU A 760 -1.77 24.87 37.42
C LEU A 760 -1.82 24.12 38.76
N LYS A 761 -2.93 24.18 39.51
CA LYS A 761 -3.15 23.29 40.67
C LYS A 761 -3.49 21.86 40.25
N LEU A 762 -4.04 21.69 39.05
CA LEU A 762 -4.53 20.41 38.51
C LEU A 762 -3.60 19.84 37.45
N PHE A 763 -2.89 20.70 36.74
CA PHE A 763 -2.09 20.37 35.56
C PHE A 763 -0.66 20.90 35.68
N THR A 764 0.26 20.21 35.03
CA THR A 764 1.61 20.70 34.74
C THR A 764 1.61 21.26 33.31
N THR A 765 2.12 22.48 33.13
CA THR A 765 2.29 23.05 31.78
C THR A 765 3.53 22.45 31.11
N LEU A 766 3.39 22.13 29.82
CA LEU A 766 4.43 21.49 28.99
C LEU A 766 5.19 22.49 28.11
N ILE A 767 4.85 23.78 28.21
CA ILE A 767 5.53 24.88 27.55
C ILE A 767 5.97 25.90 28.61
N SER A 768 7.03 26.67 28.34
CA SER A 768 7.45 27.69 29.29
C SER A 768 6.45 28.84 29.31
N PRO A 769 6.04 29.34 30.50
CA PRO A 769 5.27 30.58 30.62
C PRO A 769 5.97 31.79 29.98
N ALA A 770 7.29 31.73 29.79
CA ALA A 770 8.09 32.77 29.13
C ALA A 770 8.10 32.64 27.59
N ASP A 771 7.55 31.56 27.01
CA ASP A 771 7.50 31.39 25.57
C ASP A 771 6.25 32.06 25.00
N TYR A 772 6.38 33.32 24.60
CA TYR A 772 5.25 34.13 24.13
C TYR A 772 4.65 33.59 22.82
N THR A 773 3.33 33.42 22.82
CA THR A 773 2.54 32.85 21.71
C THR A 773 1.71 33.89 20.96
N PHE A 774 1.44 35.05 21.58
CA PHE A 774 0.54 36.07 21.02
C PHE A 774 1.05 37.51 21.23
N PRO A 775 0.78 38.42 20.28
CA PRO A 775 0.42 38.18 18.89
C PRO A 775 1.65 37.71 18.10
N ALA A 776 1.46 36.87 17.09
CA ALA A 776 2.52 36.14 16.39
C ALA A 776 3.62 37.04 15.80
N GLY A 777 3.25 38.21 15.28
CA GLY A 777 4.18 39.18 14.70
C GLY A 777 5.09 39.89 15.71
N SER A 778 4.62 40.08 16.94
CA SER A 778 5.36 40.77 18.03
C SER A 778 4.96 40.18 19.38
N PRO A 779 5.40 38.95 19.68
CA PRO A 779 4.88 38.15 20.78
C PRO A 779 5.35 38.74 22.12
N HIS A 780 4.40 38.95 23.04
CA HIS A 780 4.66 39.50 24.37
C HIS A 780 3.74 38.90 25.45
N SER A 781 2.88 37.94 25.08
CA SER A 781 1.95 37.24 25.97
C SER A 781 1.94 35.75 25.63
N THR A 782 1.76 34.91 26.66
CA THR A 782 1.52 33.47 26.53
C THR A 782 0.08 33.21 26.87
N ILE A 783 -0.72 32.84 25.87
CA ILE A 783 -2.16 32.54 26.04
C ILE A 783 -2.57 31.18 25.48
N ASP A 784 -1.70 30.54 24.70
CA ASP A 784 -1.85 29.19 24.21
C ASP A 784 -1.06 28.24 25.11
N TYR A 785 -1.65 27.10 25.48
CA TYR A 785 -1.03 26.17 26.43
C TYR A 785 -1.14 24.71 25.98
N ILE A 786 -0.17 23.91 26.44
CA ILE A 786 -0.25 22.46 26.51
C ILE A 786 -0.08 22.08 27.97
N PHE A 787 -1.02 21.29 28.50
CA PHE A 787 -1.08 20.84 29.88
C PHE A 787 -1.12 19.32 29.95
N GLY A 788 -0.42 18.73 30.92
CA GLY A 788 -0.59 17.34 31.34
C GLY A 788 -1.20 17.26 32.73
N TYR A 789 -2.18 16.39 32.95
CA TYR A 789 -2.91 16.26 34.21
C TYR A 789 -2.08 15.57 35.30
N ASN A 790 -2.10 16.08 36.53
CA ASN A 790 -1.19 15.65 37.61
C ASN A 790 -1.65 14.40 38.39
N ALA A 791 -2.72 13.72 37.98
CA ALA A 791 -3.27 12.60 38.75
C ALA A 791 -2.58 11.24 38.48
N ASN A 792 -1.81 11.12 37.39
CA ASN A 792 -0.99 9.93 37.13
C ASN A 792 0.44 10.30 36.70
N ASP A 793 1.40 9.46 37.07
CA ASP A 793 2.82 9.61 36.72
C ASP A 793 3.20 8.79 35.45
N ASP A 794 2.20 8.33 34.70
CA ASP A 794 2.36 7.46 33.52
C ASP A 794 2.75 8.22 32.25
N TRP A 795 3.23 9.45 32.42
CA TRP A 795 3.81 10.22 31.34
C TRP A 795 4.95 11.10 31.86
N ARG A 796 5.82 11.55 30.96
CA ARG A 796 6.80 12.60 31.24
C ARG A 796 7.00 13.49 30.02
N VAL A 797 7.23 14.78 30.27
CA VAL A 797 7.63 15.73 29.23
C VAL A 797 9.07 15.44 28.79
N MET A 798 9.33 15.52 27.50
CA MET A 798 10.67 15.46 26.92
C MET A 798 11.27 16.87 26.85
N GLU A 799 12.59 16.97 26.72
CA GLU A 799 13.28 18.27 26.55
C GLU A 799 12.85 19.00 25.25
N THR A 800 12.24 18.27 24.31
CA THR A 800 11.75 18.77 23.03
C THR A 800 10.33 19.35 23.16
N ASN A 801 10.24 20.65 23.45
CA ASN A 801 9.01 21.44 23.43
C ASN A 801 9.30 22.87 22.96
N GLY A 802 8.27 23.62 22.56
CA GLY A 802 8.43 25.04 22.30
C GLY A 802 7.40 25.68 21.39
N VAL A 803 7.67 26.94 21.05
CA VAL A 803 6.84 27.80 20.20
C VAL A 803 7.45 27.88 18.81
N ILE A 804 6.65 27.60 17.78
CA ILE A 804 7.04 27.76 16.39
C ILE A 804 7.02 29.24 16.02
N ALA A 805 8.14 29.74 15.49
CA ALA A 805 8.30 31.15 15.11
C ALA A 805 7.57 31.53 13.80
N GLU A 806 6.33 31.06 13.64
CA GLU A 806 5.41 31.49 12.58
C GLU A 806 4.91 32.91 12.88
N LYS A 807 4.83 33.77 11.87
CA LYS A 807 4.56 35.21 12.04
C LYS A 807 3.40 35.71 11.20
N VAL A 808 2.94 34.95 10.22
CA VAL A 808 1.98 35.41 9.21
C VAL A 808 0.74 34.54 9.19
N ALA A 809 0.87 33.21 9.35
CA ALA A 809 -0.21 32.27 9.09
C ALA A 809 -1.43 32.41 10.04
N SER A 810 -1.20 32.89 11.26
CA SER A 810 -2.21 33.22 12.25
C SER A 810 -1.69 34.37 13.12
N ASP A 811 -2.56 35.03 13.88
CA ASP A 811 -2.18 35.93 14.96
C ASP A 811 -1.68 35.19 16.21
N HIS A 812 -1.81 33.86 16.26
CA HIS A 812 -1.19 33.00 17.26
C HIS A 812 0.01 32.23 16.70
N ARG A 813 0.99 31.94 17.56
CA ARG A 813 2.07 31.02 17.25
C ARG A 813 1.70 29.59 17.61
N PRO A 814 1.94 28.61 16.73
CA PRO A 814 1.74 27.21 17.06
C PRO A 814 2.72 26.77 18.16
N ILE A 815 2.25 25.88 19.04
CA ILE A 815 3.06 25.33 20.12
C ILE A 815 3.05 23.80 20.08
N PHE A 816 4.14 23.18 20.50
CA PHE A 816 4.25 21.73 20.55
C PHE A 816 5.03 21.24 21.77
N ALA A 817 4.78 20.01 22.17
CA ALA A 817 5.54 19.33 23.20
C ALA A 817 5.60 17.82 22.90
N ASP A 818 6.79 17.23 23.05
CA ASP A 818 6.98 15.79 23.02
C ASP A 818 6.80 15.22 24.42
N VAL A 819 5.94 14.21 24.54
CA VAL A 819 5.71 13.48 25.79
C VAL A 819 6.02 12.00 25.59
N LEU A 820 6.57 11.36 26.61
CA LEU A 820 6.66 9.90 26.67
C LEU A 820 5.52 9.40 27.55
N ILE A 821 4.65 8.57 26.98
CA ILE A 821 3.59 7.85 27.70
C ILE A 821 4.16 6.47 28.06
N LYS A 822 4.04 6.07 29.32
CA LYS A 822 4.73 4.91 29.91
C LYS A 822 4.01 3.58 29.67
#